data_AF-A0A1H0KRJ9-F1
#
_entry.id   AF-A0A1H0KRJ9-F1
#
_cell.length_a   1.000
_cell.length_b   1.000
_cell.length_c   1.000
_cell.angle_alpha   90.00
_cell.angle_beta   90.00
_cell.angle_gamma   90.00
#
_symmetry.space_group_name_H-M   'P 1'
#
loop_
_entity.id
_entity.type
_entity.pdbx_description
1 polymer ?
#
loop_
_entity_poly.entity_id
_entity_poly.type
_entity_poly.pdbx_seq_one_letter_code
_entity_poly.pdbx_strand_id
1 'polypeptide(L)'
;MIRRTRRRGVAAVVAAWACGLALLVAAPIALPATVAPAPSASAANASDWNAGNIIDDAVFYDGNAMSAGEIQGFLNDKVRNCQSGYTCLKDYRQTTDNRPADKYCNGYSGAPNESAATIIDKVARSCGISQKSLLVLLQKEQGLVTSTAPSAWNYSAATGQGCPDTAPCDASTQGFFYQVYYGARQFEVYRLNPTWWGYQAGRWNNILYNPNGGCGTQRVYIENQATAGLYIYTPYVPNQAALNNLYGTGDGCSAYGNRNFWRTFTDWFGSTRSGGNPFGYIDQVEAYPGGIRVRGWAIDPNTTDPIQVHAYLGSVGTVLTADGDRPDVSDAYPGSGSRHGFDARIPAPSSGSGTVCLYAINTGPGSNVTLGCREMPFYSGSPVGAVDSVQVASGSVTIAGWALDPDTADSIAVHAYVDGAGTAILRADQDRPDLATHYPVHGTAHGYRATVKVPLGAQTLCLYGIDSGRDDNTTLGCRSIMIPAAKDVGRAPIGNLESVAVVGSTARVTGWAIDPDTSQPIPLHIYVAGAGRAFTANRDRPDVAATYPPYGAAHGFDEVLDLPPGDSTVCAYAINTAGANTTLGCRSVTSTDQGRAPIGNFESATVSGRTATVTGWAIDPDTIRPISVKISVDGKVVQVTAQDSRPDVGAAYPTYGPMHGFSRTVDIPVGPSTVCIAAVNSAGPDSDLGCRTVTTRDEGRAPIGSLDEVSVSGTTLTVRGWAIDPDTARPIDVHVYVGANGGAVPANLNRPDVGAAYPAYGASHGFQTTGTIPPGSSRVCVYAINTAGPNPLLGCRDVTVSAAG
;
A
#
# COMPACT_ATOMS: atom_id res chain seq x y z
N MET A 1 -49.93 3.74 -22.71
CA MET A 1 -50.52 2.57 -22.04
C MET A 1 -49.72 2.29 -20.78
N ILE A 2 -50.45 2.31 -19.64
CA ILE A 2 -50.21 1.75 -18.30
C ILE A 2 -48.77 1.81 -17.73
N ARG A 3 -48.45 2.45 -16.61
CA ARG A 3 -49.03 3.52 -15.75
C ARG A 3 -47.89 3.84 -14.76
N ARG A 4 -47.36 5.07 -14.80
CA ARG A 4 -47.45 6.11 -13.76
C ARG A 4 -46.74 5.80 -12.41
N THR A 5 -45.62 6.50 -12.14
CA THR A 5 -45.47 7.68 -11.24
C THR A 5 -45.03 7.29 -9.83
N ARG A 6 -44.25 8.03 -9.02
CA ARG A 6 -43.63 9.36 -9.01
C ARG A 6 -42.65 9.30 -7.81
N ARG A 7 -41.37 9.63 -7.96
CA ARG A 7 -40.70 10.90 -7.57
C ARG A 7 -40.95 11.44 -6.14
N ARG A 8 -39.81 11.91 -5.58
CA ARG A 8 -39.54 12.89 -4.48
C ARG A 8 -39.17 12.19 -3.16
N GLY A 9 -38.07 12.48 -2.47
CA GLY A 9 -37.02 13.48 -2.62
C GLY A 9 -36.60 14.02 -1.24
N VAL A 10 -35.29 14.04 -1.00
CA VAL A 10 -34.54 14.96 -0.09
C VAL A 10 -34.39 14.62 1.42
N ALA A 11 -33.14 14.24 1.75
CA ALA A 11 -32.23 14.64 2.85
C ALA A 11 -32.50 14.47 4.37
N ALA A 12 -31.41 14.02 5.01
CA ALA A 12 -30.85 14.33 6.35
C ALA A 12 -31.39 13.62 7.61
N VAL A 13 -30.48 12.98 8.38
CA VAL A 13 -29.99 13.39 9.73
C VAL A 13 -29.16 12.25 10.38
N VAL A 14 -28.16 12.67 11.17
CA VAL A 14 -27.09 11.93 11.86
C VAL A 14 -27.50 11.46 13.27
N ALA A 15 -26.76 10.46 13.79
CA ALA A 15 -26.48 10.10 15.19
C ALA A 15 -27.41 9.15 15.97
N ALA A 16 -26.80 7.99 16.31
CA ALA A 16 -26.68 7.33 17.62
C ALA A 16 -27.93 7.13 18.50
N TRP A 17 -28.07 5.94 19.10
CA TRP A 17 -27.93 5.71 20.54
C TRP A 17 -28.03 4.21 20.86
N ALA A 18 -27.22 3.81 21.82
CA ALA A 18 -27.04 2.46 22.35
C ALA A 18 -27.92 2.21 23.60
N CYS A 19 -27.77 1.01 24.17
CA CYS A 19 -28.35 0.45 25.41
C CYS A 19 -29.73 -0.20 25.21
N GLY A 20 -29.95 -1.48 25.51
CA GLY A 20 -29.14 -2.53 26.13
C GLY A 20 -30.11 -3.59 26.66
N LEU A 21 -29.74 -4.87 26.62
CA LEU A 21 -30.00 -5.81 27.72
C LEU A 21 -29.27 -7.12 27.45
N ALA A 22 -28.34 -7.43 28.34
CA ALA A 22 -27.78 -8.75 28.53
C ALA A 22 -28.83 -9.69 29.11
N LEU A 23 -28.89 -10.93 28.60
CA LEU A 23 -29.22 -12.19 29.29
C LEU A 23 -29.71 -13.22 28.27
N LEU A 24 -28.78 -13.98 27.66
CA LEU A 24 -29.08 -15.31 27.11
C LEU A 24 -27.81 -16.18 27.25
N VAL A 25 -27.78 -16.86 28.39
CA VAL A 25 -27.24 -18.22 28.64
C VAL A 25 -26.20 -18.71 27.62
N ALA A 26 -24.95 -18.72 28.07
CA ALA A 26 -23.90 -19.54 27.50
C ALA A 26 -24.29 -21.02 27.59
N ALA A 27 -24.77 -21.59 26.49
CA ALA A 27 -24.72 -23.02 26.27
C ALA A 27 -23.36 -23.33 25.63
N PRO A 28 -22.48 -24.12 26.26
CA PRO A 28 -21.34 -24.66 25.57
C PRO A 28 -21.88 -25.66 24.55
N ILE A 29 -21.88 -25.29 23.28
CA ILE A 29 -21.98 -26.26 22.20
C ILE A 29 -20.70 -27.09 22.31
N ALA A 30 -20.80 -28.24 22.97
CA ALA A 30 -19.77 -29.27 22.92
C ALA A 30 -19.65 -29.68 21.46
N LEU A 31 -18.64 -29.14 20.79
CA LEU A 31 -18.14 -29.70 19.54
C LEU A 31 -17.90 -31.20 19.78
N PRO A 32 -18.32 -32.10 18.88
CA PRO A 32 -17.96 -33.50 19.01
C PRO A 32 -16.44 -33.57 19.11
N ALA A 33 -15.95 -34.18 20.19
CA ALA A 33 -14.53 -34.49 20.33
C ALA A 33 -14.08 -35.16 19.02
N THR A 34 -13.17 -34.52 18.30
CA THR A 34 -12.51 -35.13 17.15
C THR A 34 -11.83 -36.39 17.68
N VAL A 35 -12.44 -37.54 17.40
CA VAL A 35 -11.86 -38.85 17.67
C VAL A 35 -10.51 -38.83 16.95
N ALA A 36 -9.41 -38.91 17.70
CA ALA A 36 -8.10 -39.04 17.10
C ALA A 36 -8.14 -40.21 16.10
N PRO A 37 -7.55 -40.08 14.90
CA PRO A 37 -7.51 -41.19 13.97
C PRO A 37 -6.90 -42.40 14.68
N ALA A 38 -7.61 -43.53 14.64
CA ALA A 38 -7.07 -44.79 15.13
C ALA A 38 -5.73 -45.06 14.42
N PRO A 39 -4.71 -45.56 15.13
CA PRO A 39 -3.42 -45.87 14.52
C PRO A 39 -3.63 -46.82 13.32
N SER A 40 -2.86 -46.58 12.26
CA SER A 40 -2.91 -47.35 11.02
C SER A 40 -2.69 -48.84 11.29
N ALA A 41 -3.60 -49.69 10.81
CA ALA A 41 -3.36 -51.12 10.73
C ALA A 41 -2.15 -51.39 9.79
N SER A 42 -1.15 -52.13 10.27
CA SER A 42 0.01 -52.57 9.49
C SER A 42 -0.04 -54.08 9.34
N ALA A 43 0.24 -54.58 8.14
CA ALA A 43 0.36 -56.02 7.93
C ALA A 43 1.54 -56.57 8.75
N ALA A 44 1.32 -57.67 9.48
CA ALA A 44 2.38 -58.29 10.27
C ALA A 44 3.54 -58.77 9.38
N ASN A 45 4.78 -58.44 9.77
CA ASN A 45 5.99 -58.93 9.10
C ASN A 45 6.61 -60.08 9.92
N ALA A 46 6.83 -61.23 9.28
CA ALA A 46 7.36 -62.43 9.94
C ALA A 46 8.72 -62.20 10.62
N SER A 47 9.52 -61.22 10.18
CA SER A 47 10.78 -60.83 10.85
C SER A 47 10.59 -60.33 12.28
N ASP A 48 9.40 -59.82 12.61
CA ASP A 48 9.12 -59.17 13.89
C ASP A 48 8.60 -60.17 14.94
N TRP A 49 8.43 -61.44 14.54
CA TRP A 49 8.07 -62.53 15.45
C TRP A 49 9.23 -62.83 16.42
N ASN A 50 8.97 -62.67 17.71
CA ASN A 50 9.86 -63.13 18.77
C ASN A 50 9.15 -64.20 19.62
N ALA A 51 9.65 -65.43 19.58
CA ALA A 51 9.10 -66.52 20.39
C ALA A 51 9.27 -66.28 21.90
N GLY A 52 10.31 -65.55 22.32
CA GLY A 52 10.56 -65.21 23.73
C GLY A 52 9.65 -64.11 24.27
N ASN A 53 9.10 -63.28 23.38
CA ASN A 53 8.22 -62.18 23.72
C ASN A 53 7.17 -61.99 22.62
N ILE A 54 6.04 -62.68 22.74
CA ILE A 54 4.94 -62.60 21.77
C ILE A 54 4.24 -61.24 21.88
N ILE A 55 4.08 -60.74 23.10
CA ILE A 55 3.49 -59.45 23.44
C ILE A 55 4.03 -58.98 24.79
N ASP A 56 4.28 -57.68 24.91
CA ASP A 56 4.78 -57.08 26.14
C ASP A 56 3.70 -57.08 27.23
N ASP A 57 4.11 -57.26 28.49
CA ASP A 57 3.19 -57.23 29.64
C ASP A 57 2.39 -55.92 29.70
N ALA A 58 3.04 -54.80 29.39
CA ALA A 58 2.40 -53.48 29.36
C ALA A 58 1.30 -53.34 28.30
N VAL A 59 1.34 -54.15 27.24
CA VAL A 59 0.31 -54.13 26.18
C VAL A 59 -0.79 -55.17 26.48
N PHE A 60 -0.42 -56.35 26.96
CA PHE A 60 -1.38 -57.43 27.21
C PHE A 60 -2.25 -57.19 28.46
N TYR A 61 -1.67 -56.58 29.51
CA TYR A 61 -2.33 -56.28 30.78
C TYR A 61 -2.81 -54.81 30.91
N ASP A 62 -2.92 -54.09 29.78
CA ASP A 62 -3.52 -52.75 29.76
C ASP A 62 -5.06 -52.82 29.78
N GLY A 63 -5.65 -52.92 30.97
CA GLY A 63 -7.11 -52.94 31.15
C GLY A 63 -7.85 -51.66 30.72
N ASN A 64 -7.16 -50.65 30.19
CA ASN A 64 -7.73 -49.41 29.66
C ASN A 64 -7.48 -49.21 28.16
N ALA A 65 -7.06 -50.25 27.43
CA ALA A 65 -6.65 -50.15 26.04
C ALA A 65 -7.74 -49.70 25.05
N MET A 66 -9.02 -49.93 25.38
CA MET A 66 -10.19 -49.44 24.63
C MET A 66 -11.39 -49.22 25.58
N SER A 67 -12.28 -48.29 25.23
CA SER A 67 -13.62 -48.15 25.83
C SER A 67 -14.65 -49.05 25.15
N ALA A 68 -15.77 -49.32 25.82
CA ALA A 68 -16.90 -50.05 25.22
C ALA A 68 -17.39 -49.43 23.89
N GLY A 69 -17.34 -48.09 23.74
CA GLY A 69 -17.70 -47.40 22.51
C GLY A 69 -16.74 -47.69 21.36
N GLU A 70 -15.43 -47.65 21.62
CA GLU A 70 -14.39 -47.99 20.64
C GLU A 70 -14.46 -49.47 20.24
N ILE A 71 -14.74 -50.36 21.18
CA ILE A 71 -14.96 -51.79 20.89
C ILE A 71 -16.17 -51.98 20.00
N GLN A 72 -17.30 -51.30 20.28
CA GLN A 72 -18.49 -51.40 19.45
C GLN A 72 -18.24 -50.88 18.03
N GLY A 73 -17.53 -49.75 17.89
CA GLY A 73 -17.09 -49.25 16.59
C GLY A 73 -16.25 -50.26 15.83
N PHE A 74 -15.23 -50.81 16.48
CA PHE A 74 -14.36 -51.85 15.92
C PHE A 74 -15.14 -53.10 15.45
N LEU A 75 -16.09 -53.59 16.26
CA LEU A 75 -16.92 -54.74 15.88
C LEU A 75 -17.82 -54.44 14.68
N ASN A 76 -18.36 -53.23 14.59
CA ASN A 76 -19.15 -52.78 13.44
C ASN A 76 -18.31 -52.72 12.16
N ASP A 77 -17.03 -52.32 12.27
CA ASP A 77 -16.12 -52.24 11.13
C ASP A 77 -15.71 -53.64 10.62
N LYS A 78 -15.53 -54.61 11.51
CA LYS A 78 -15.15 -55.99 11.14
C LYS A 78 -16.25 -56.75 10.43
N VAL A 79 -17.52 -56.50 10.79
CA VAL A 79 -18.68 -57.16 10.17
C VAL A 79 -19.73 -56.12 9.82
N ARG A 80 -19.81 -55.73 8.55
CA ARG A 80 -20.84 -54.78 8.09
C ARG A 80 -22.25 -55.38 8.11
N ASN A 81 -22.41 -56.58 7.55
CA ASN A 81 -23.70 -57.26 7.42
C ASN A 81 -23.65 -58.63 8.11
N CYS A 82 -24.62 -58.91 8.96
CA CYS A 82 -24.80 -60.24 9.54
C CYS A 82 -25.67 -61.12 8.62
N GLN A 83 -25.33 -62.40 8.49
CA GLN A 83 -26.14 -63.33 7.71
C GLN A 83 -27.52 -63.49 8.36
N SER A 84 -28.58 -63.47 7.54
CA SER A 84 -29.95 -63.65 8.01
C SER A 84 -30.10 -64.93 8.84
N GLY A 85 -30.74 -64.82 10.00
CA GLY A 85 -30.93 -65.92 10.95
C GLY A 85 -29.82 -66.11 11.99
N TYR A 86 -28.74 -65.33 11.90
CA TYR A 86 -27.65 -65.32 12.86
C TYR A 86 -27.54 -63.97 13.58
N THR A 87 -27.02 -63.99 14.81
CA THR A 87 -26.69 -62.78 15.58
C THR A 87 -25.18 -62.64 15.62
N CYS A 88 -24.62 -61.64 14.95
CA CYS A 88 -23.17 -61.40 14.94
C CYS A 88 -22.71 -60.71 16.22
N LEU A 89 -21.42 -60.80 16.55
CA LEU A 89 -20.89 -60.32 17.83
C LEU A 89 -21.22 -58.85 18.11
N LYS A 90 -21.20 -58.00 17.08
CA LYS A 90 -21.57 -56.57 17.17
C LYS A 90 -23.02 -56.33 17.64
N ASP A 91 -23.93 -57.24 17.30
CA ASP A 91 -25.36 -57.16 17.62
C ASP A 91 -25.74 -58.06 18.81
N TYR A 92 -24.80 -58.88 19.29
CA TYR A 92 -25.04 -59.80 20.40
C TYR A 92 -25.34 -59.06 21.69
N ARG A 93 -26.33 -59.56 22.44
CA ARG A 93 -26.75 -59.05 23.74
C ARG A 93 -26.95 -60.19 24.73
N GLN A 94 -26.59 -59.97 25.99
CA GLN A 94 -26.79 -60.94 27.07
C GLN A 94 -27.11 -60.22 28.38
N THR A 95 -28.07 -60.76 29.15
CA THR A 95 -28.23 -60.40 30.56
C THR A 95 -27.16 -61.11 31.39
N THR A 96 -26.38 -60.36 32.14
CA THR A 96 -25.23 -60.86 32.90
C THR A 96 -25.50 -60.82 34.40
N ASP A 97 -24.89 -61.75 35.13
CA ASP A 97 -24.99 -61.82 36.59
C ASP A 97 -23.82 -61.11 37.27
N ASN A 98 -24.03 -60.68 38.52
CA ASN A 98 -22.93 -60.18 39.36
C ASN A 98 -21.87 -61.27 39.58
N ARG A 99 -20.59 -60.88 39.58
CA ARG A 99 -19.46 -61.71 40.03
C ARG A 99 -18.76 -61.03 41.20
N PRO A 100 -18.51 -61.72 42.33
CA PRO A 100 -17.76 -61.14 43.43
C PRO A 100 -16.31 -60.88 43.01
N ALA A 101 -15.69 -59.87 43.63
CA ALA A 101 -14.26 -59.65 43.51
C ALA A 101 -13.49 -60.80 44.16
N ASP A 102 -12.35 -61.17 43.56
CA ASP A 102 -11.40 -62.12 44.10
C ASP A 102 -9.95 -61.68 43.85
N LYS A 103 -8.97 -62.58 44.07
CA LYS A 103 -7.54 -62.28 43.88
C LYS A 103 -7.19 -61.86 42.44
N TYR A 104 -7.97 -62.28 41.45
CA TYR A 104 -7.63 -62.20 40.04
C TYR A 104 -8.45 -61.13 39.30
N CYS A 105 -9.69 -60.86 39.73
CA CYS A 105 -10.52 -59.83 39.14
C CYS A 105 -11.28 -59.04 40.21
N ASN A 106 -11.48 -57.75 39.96
CA ASN A 106 -12.14 -56.79 40.88
C ASN A 106 -13.67 -56.94 40.94
N GLY A 107 -14.23 -58.05 40.47
CA GLY A 107 -15.66 -58.32 40.43
C GLY A 107 -16.36 -57.71 39.21
N TYR A 108 -17.60 -58.12 38.97
CA TYR A 108 -18.41 -57.68 37.83
C TYR A 108 -19.81 -57.32 38.31
N SER A 109 -20.29 -56.12 37.98
CA SER A 109 -21.68 -55.75 38.21
C SER A 109 -22.51 -56.12 36.98
N GLY A 110 -23.40 -57.10 37.11
CA GLY A 110 -24.29 -57.56 36.05
C GLY A 110 -25.35 -56.52 35.67
N ALA A 111 -25.82 -56.58 34.42
CA ALA A 111 -26.92 -55.75 33.95
C ALA A 111 -27.75 -56.49 32.89
N PRO A 112 -29.04 -56.15 32.72
CA PRO A 112 -29.85 -56.71 31.65
C PRO A 112 -29.37 -56.22 30.27
N ASN A 113 -29.41 -57.12 29.28
CA ASN A 113 -29.24 -56.79 27.86
C ASN A 113 -27.93 -56.04 27.51
N GLU A 114 -26.80 -56.39 28.13
CA GLU A 114 -25.51 -55.80 27.81
C GLU A 114 -25.02 -56.21 26.43
N SER A 115 -24.39 -55.29 25.70
CA SER A 115 -23.69 -55.61 24.44
C SER A 115 -22.42 -56.41 24.70
N ALA A 116 -22.01 -57.19 23.69
CA ALA A 116 -20.72 -57.85 23.73
C ALA A 116 -19.57 -56.86 23.99
N ALA A 117 -19.64 -55.65 23.42
CA ALA A 117 -18.66 -54.60 23.65
C ALA A 117 -18.59 -54.15 25.12
N THR A 118 -19.75 -53.93 25.76
CA THR A 118 -19.83 -53.60 27.19
C THR A 118 -19.30 -54.73 28.06
N ILE A 119 -19.65 -55.98 27.73
CA ILE A 119 -19.16 -57.16 28.45
C ILE A 119 -17.63 -57.25 28.36
N ILE A 120 -17.05 -57.13 27.18
CA ILE A 120 -15.59 -57.19 26.97
C ILE A 120 -14.89 -56.07 27.76
N ASP A 121 -15.36 -54.83 27.69
CA ASP A 121 -14.75 -53.70 28.41
C ASP A 121 -14.82 -53.88 29.94
N LYS A 122 -15.98 -54.26 30.47
CA LYS A 122 -16.15 -54.45 31.92
C LYS A 122 -15.33 -55.62 32.45
N VAL A 123 -15.22 -56.71 31.69
CA VAL A 123 -14.35 -57.84 32.06
C VAL A 123 -12.88 -57.44 32.01
N ALA A 124 -12.44 -56.78 30.92
CA ALA A 124 -11.08 -56.29 30.75
C ALA A 124 -10.63 -55.42 31.94
N ARG A 125 -11.45 -54.43 32.31
CA ARG A 125 -11.20 -53.56 33.46
C ARG A 125 -11.21 -54.31 34.79
N SER A 126 -12.11 -55.28 34.96
CA SER A 126 -12.21 -56.07 36.17
C SER A 126 -10.95 -56.90 36.41
N CYS A 127 -10.47 -57.59 35.37
CA CYS A 127 -9.34 -58.52 35.47
C CYS A 127 -7.98 -57.90 35.11
N GLY A 128 -7.93 -56.64 34.65
CA GLY A 128 -6.67 -56.01 34.21
C GLY A 128 -6.10 -56.60 32.93
N ILE A 129 -6.95 -57.02 32.00
CA ILE A 129 -6.55 -57.58 30.69
C ILE A 129 -6.94 -56.60 29.59
N SER A 130 -6.09 -56.44 28.58
CA SER A 130 -6.37 -55.57 27.43
C SER A 130 -7.61 -55.99 26.65
N GLN A 131 -8.52 -55.03 26.40
CA GLN A 131 -9.68 -55.17 25.53
C GLN A 131 -9.26 -55.68 24.14
N LYS A 132 -8.12 -55.19 23.64
CA LYS A 132 -7.52 -55.62 22.36
C LYS A 132 -7.12 -57.10 22.41
N SER A 133 -6.47 -57.54 23.49
CA SER A 133 -6.10 -58.94 23.69
C SER A 133 -7.31 -59.86 23.77
N LEU A 134 -8.39 -59.45 24.44
CA LEU A 134 -9.63 -60.23 24.51
C LEU A 134 -10.32 -60.35 23.14
N LEU A 135 -10.34 -59.28 22.34
CA LEU A 135 -10.87 -59.33 20.97
C LEU A 135 -10.07 -60.29 20.09
N VAL A 136 -8.74 -60.26 20.19
CA VAL A 136 -7.86 -61.19 19.46
C VAL A 136 -8.07 -62.63 19.93
N LEU A 137 -8.27 -62.84 21.23
CA LEU A 137 -8.55 -64.16 21.78
C LEU A 137 -9.87 -64.72 21.23
N LEU A 138 -10.96 -63.93 21.26
CA LEU A 138 -12.26 -64.32 20.69
C LEU A 138 -12.16 -64.67 19.20
N GLN A 139 -11.32 -63.96 18.46
CA GLN A 139 -11.06 -64.26 17.05
C GLN A 139 -10.26 -65.54 16.87
N LYS A 140 -9.18 -65.70 17.62
CA LYS A 140 -8.28 -66.85 17.51
C LYS A 140 -9.02 -68.15 17.83
N GLU A 141 -9.85 -68.13 18.87
CA GLU A 141 -10.44 -69.35 19.43
C GLU A 141 -11.74 -69.76 18.72
N GLN A 142 -12.56 -68.80 18.29
CA GLN A 142 -13.86 -69.10 17.67
C GLN A 142 -14.12 -68.36 16.34
N GLY A 143 -13.17 -67.55 15.84
CA GLY A 143 -13.40 -66.70 14.67
C GLY A 143 -14.51 -65.66 14.88
N LEU A 144 -14.86 -65.38 16.14
CA LEU A 144 -16.14 -64.79 16.49
C LEU A 144 -16.26 -63.32 16.08
N VAL A 145 -15.15 -62.58 16.07
CA VAL A 145 -15.12 -61.14 15.76
C VAL A 145 -15.43 -60.86 14.29
N THR A 146 -14.95 -61.71 13.37
CA THR A 146 -15.17 -61.53 11.92
C THR A 146 -16.28 -62.42 11.36
N SER A 147 -16.90 -63.28 12.16
CA SER A 147 -17.92 -64.22 11.69
C SER A 147 -19.23 -63.50 11.32
N THR A 148 -19.74 -63.78 10.13
CA THR A 148 -21.06 -63.32 9.67
C THR A 148 -22.18 -64.30 10.04
N ALA A 149 -21.86 -65.49 10.56
CA ALA A 149 -22.82 -66.54 10.88
C ALA A 149 -22.38 -67.36 12.13
N PRO A 150 -22.17 -66.73 13.30
CA PRO A 150 -21.70 -67.44 14.48
C PRO A 150 -22.78 -68.37 15.05
N SER A 151 -22.39 -69.62 15.30
CA SER A 151 -23.26 -70.63 15.91
C SER A 151 -23.44 -70.41 17.42
N ALA A 152 -24.43 -71.07 18.01
CA ALA A 152 -24.61 -71.09 19.46
C ALA A 152 -23.34 -71.60 20.18
N TRP A 153 -22.64 -72.57 19.58
CA TRP A 153 -21.37 -73.09 20.11
C TRP A 153 -20.28 -72.03 20.19
N ASN A 154 -20.17 -71.17 19.17
CA ASN A 154 -19.16 -70.11 19.17
C ASN A 154 -19.39 -69.12 20.33
N TYR A 155 -20.62 -68.92 20.79
CA TYR A 155 -20.90 -68.11 21.98
C TYR A 155 -20.72 -68.89 23.28
N SER A 156 -21.08 -70.17 23.34
CA SER A 156 -20.93 -70.97 24.55
C SER A 156 -19.47 -71.30 24.88
N ALA A 157 -18.60 -71.35 23.87
CA ALA A 157 -17.17 -71.66 23.98
C ALA A 157 -16.29 -70.51 23.43
N ALA A 158 -16.73 -69.26 23.56
CA ALA A 158 -16.16 -68.06 22.92
C ALA A 158 -14.63 -67.89 23.05
N THR A 159 -14.05 -68.30 24.18
CA THR A 159 -12.60 -68.31 24.37
C THR A 159 -12.04 -69.74 24.41
N GLY A 160 -12.87 -70.77 24.60
CA GLY A 160 -12.40 -72.14 24.82
C GLY A 160 -12.04 -72.42 26.28
N GLN A 161 -12.29 -71.47 27.19
CA GLN A 161 -12.02 -71.65 28.61
C GLN A 161 -12.90 -72.75 29.21
N GLY A 162 -12.26 -73.78 29.77
CA GLY A 162 -12.95 -74.93 30.35
C GLY A 162 -13.57 -75.86 29.32
N CYS A 163 -13.12 -75.82 28.06
CA CYS A 163 -13.60 -76.65 26.94
C CYS A 163 -12.50 -77.57 26.41
N PRO A 164 -12.21 -78.72 27.04
CA PRO A 164 -11.19 -79.65 26.56
C PRO A 164 -11.63 -80.35 25.26
N ASP A 165 -10.69 -80.62 24.34
CA ASP A 165 -11.00 -81.24 23.04
C ASP A 165 -11.63 -82.64 23.14
N THR A 166 -11.47 -83.33 24.27
CA THR A 166 -11.92 -84.72 24.47
C THR A 166 -13.09 -84.86 25.46
N ALA A 167 -13.67 -83.76 25.95
CA ALA A 167 -14.79 -83.79 26.88
C ALA A 167 -15.70 -82.54 26.74
N PRO A 168 -16.95 -82.57 27.25
CA PRO A 168 -17.82 -81.40 27.21
C PRO A 168 -17.21 -80.20 27.96
N CYS A 169 -17.54 -78.98 27.53
CA CYS A 169 -17.19 -77.78 28.28
C CYS A 169 -17.77 -77.81 29.70
N ASP A 170 -17.01 -77.31 30.67
CA ASP A 170 -17.48 -77.08 32.03
C ASP A 170 -18.70 -76.13 32.01
N ALA A 171 -19.83 -76.61 32.53
CA ALA A 171 -21.09 -75.86 32.54
C ALA A 171 -20.97 -74.51 33.27
N SER A 172 -20.02 -74.37 34.21
CA SER A 172 -19.79 -73.14 34.96
C SER A 172 -19.10 -72.03 34.16
N THR A 173 -18.48 -72.36 33.04
CA THR A 173 -17.82 -71.39 32.14
C THR A 173 -18.56 -71.21 30.81
N GLN A 174 -19.65 -71.94 30.57
CA GLN A 174 -20.40 -71.88 29.31
C GLN A 174 -21.19 -70.57 29.14
N GLY A 175 -21.14 -70.00 27.94
CA GLY A 175 -21.86 -68.76 27.57
C GLY A 175 -20.91 -67.57 27.39
N PHE A 176 -21.29 -66.61 26.55
CA PHE A 176 -20.37 -65.56 26.09
C PHE A 176 -19.73 -64.78 27.25
N PHE A 177 -20.55 -64.24 28.16
CA PHE A 177 -20.07 -63.55 29.36
C PHE A 177 -19.09 -64.40 30.18
N TYR A 178 -19.42 -65.66 30.43
CA TYR A 178 -18.61 -66.56 31.25
C TYR A 178 -17.29 -66.94 30.61
N GLN A 179 -17.30 -67.18 29.29
CA GLN A 179 -16.10 -67.44 28.50
C GLN A 179 -15.14 -66.24 28.50
N VAL A 180 -15.67 -65.02 28.36
CA VAL A 180 -14.86 -63.80 28.40
C VAL A 180 -14.32 -63.56 29.83
N TYR A 181 -15.17 -63.65 30.85
CA TYR A 181 -14.76 -63.43 32.26
C TYR A 181 -13.72 -64.45 32.72
N TYR A 182 -13.99 -65.74 32.59
CA TYR A 182 -13.07 -66.78 33.06
C TYR A 182 -11.85 -66.92 32.16
N GLY A 183 -11.95 -66.60 30.86
CA GLY A 183 -10.80 -66.50 29.97
C GLY A 183 -9.82 -65.40 30.43
N ALA A 184 -10.33 -64.19 30.68
CA ALA A 184 -9.53 -63.08 31.20
C ALA A 184 -8.93 -63.41 32.58
N ARG A 185 -9.75 -63.93 33.51
CA ARG A 185 -9.32 -64.37 34.83
C ARG A 185 -8.23 -65.43 34.78
N GLN A 186 -8.28 -66.35 33.81
CA GLN A 186 -7.29 -67.41 33.67
C GLN A 186 -5.88 -66.86 33.37
N PHE A 187 -5.77 -65.80 32.58
CA PHE A 187 -4.47 -65.13 32.34
C PHE A 187 -3.91 -64.44 33.59
N GLU A 188 -4.77 -63.96 34.49
CA GLU A 188 -4.35 -63.49 35.82
C GLU A 188 -3.93 -64.64 36.74
N VAL A 189 -4.59 -65.80 36.66
CA VAL A 189 -4.16 -67.00 37.38
C VAL A 189 -2.77 -67.45 36.93
N TYR A 190 -2.47 -67.38 35.62
CA TYR A 190 -1.14 -67.65 35.09
C TYR A 190 -0.11 -66.65 35.61
N ARG A 191 -0.40 -65.34 35.50
CA ARG A 191 0.49 -64.25 35.92
C ARG A 191 0.81 -64.27 37.41
N LEU A 192 -0.20 -64.47 38.26
CA LEU A 192 -0.07 -64.38 39.72
C LEU A 192 0.38 -65.68 40.37
N ASN A 193 0.42 -66.80 39.62
CA ASN A 193 0.94 -68.09 40.09
C ASN A 193 1.89 -68.71 39.06
N PRO A 194 2.98 -68.03 38.67
CA PRO A 194 3.80 -68.41 37.52
C PRO A 194 4.51 -69.76 37.69
N THR A 195 4.74 -70.21 38.92
CA THR A 195 5.44 -71.48 39.19
C THR A 195 4.54 -72.71 39.13
N TRP A 196 3.22 -72.57 39.03
CA TRP A 196 2.27 -73.68 38.97
C TRP A 196 2.19 -74.34 37.58
N TRP A 197 2.78 -73.72 36.57
CA TRP A 197 2.61 -74.08 35.17
C TRP A 197 3.93 -74.51 34.51
N GLY A 198 3.82 -75.27 33.42
CA GLY A 198 4.96 -75.86 32.71
C GLY A 198 5.89 -74.83 32.04
N TYR A 199 5.33 -73.73 31.55
CA TYR A 199 6.09 -72.64 30.92
C TYR A 199 6.17 -71.42 31.82
N GLN A 200 7.36 -70.85 31.99
CA GLN A 200 7.60 -69.75 32.94
C GLN A 200 8.50 -68.67 32.32
N ALA A 201 8.19 -67.41 32.62
CA ALA A 201 9.01 -66.27 32.23
C ALA A 201 10.34 -66.21 32.99
N GLY A 202 11.32 -65.47 32.46
CA GLY A 202 12.65 -65.27 33.04
C GLY A 202 13.57 -66.50 32.95
N ARG A 203 13.24 -67.49 32.10
CA ARG A 203 14.06 -68.69 31.92
C ARG A 203 13.88 -69.32 30.54
N TRP A 204 14.79 -70.25 30.22
CA TRP A 204 14.71 -71.10 29.05
C TRP A 204 13.66 -72.21 29.23
N ASN A 205 12.77 -72.34 28.26
CA ASN A 205 11.73 -73.38 28.18
C ASN A 205 11.88 -74.14 26.86
N ASN A 206 11.56 -75.43 26.85
CA ASN A 206 11.47 -76.23 25.62
C ASN A 206 10.01 -76.35 25.21
N ILE A 207 9.63 -75.70 24.11
CA ILE A 207 8.24 -75.57 23.67
C ILE A 207 8.04 -76.44 22.42
N LEU A 208 6.99 -77.25 22.40
CA LEU A 208 6.67 -78.12 21.26
C LEU A 208 6.29 -77.31 20.02
N TYR A 209 6.67 -77.79 18.83
CA TYR A 209 6.15 -77.23 17.58
C TYR A 209 4.71 -77.67 17.28
N ASN A 210 4.33 -78.87 17.73
CA ASN A 210 3.06 -79.51 17.42
C ASN A 210 2.69 -80.53 18.51
N PRO A 211 1.39 -80.88 18.69
CA PRO A 211 0.99 -81.99 19.55
C PRO A 211 1.67 -83.32 19.20
N ASN A 212 1.99 -83.54 17.91
CA ASN A 212 2.79 -84.68 17.49
C ASN A 212 4.25 -84.51 17.94
N GLY A 213 4.66 -85.30 18.94
CA GLY A 213 6.02 -85.27 19.50
C GLY A 213 7.13 -85.53 18.48
N GLY A 214 6.83 -86.14 17.32
CA GLY A 214 7.79 -86.32 16.22
C GLY A 214 8.24 -85.01 15.55
N CYS A 215 7.53 -83.90 15.80
CA CYS A 215 7.86 -82.59 15.25
C CYS A 215 8.93 -81.82 16.06
N GLY A 216 9.32 -82.32 17.23
CA GLY A 216 10.36 -81.71 18.06
C GLY A 216 9.94 -80.47 18.85
N THR A 217 10.93 -79.76 19.38
CA THR A 217 10.76 -78.57 20.25
C THR A 217 11.68 -77.43 19.83
N GLN A 218 11.31 -76.20 20.18
CA GLN A 218 12.19 -75.04 20.16
C GLN A 218 12.58 -74.67 21.59
N ARG A 219 13.86 -74.34 21.79
CA ARG A 219 14.32 -73.76 23.05
C ARG A 219 14.11 -72.25 23.02
N VAL A 220 13.28 -71.73 23.92
CA VAL A 220 12.83 -70.33 23.94
C VAL A 220 13.07 -69.73 25.33
N TYR A 221 13.75 -68.58 25.40
CA TYR A 221 13.82 -67.80 26.63
C TYR A 221 12.56 -66.94 26.71
N ILE A 222 11.64 -67.26 27.62
CA ILE A 222 10.40 -66.49 27.74
C ILE A 222 10.71 -65.24 28.58
N GLU A 223 10.57 -64.06 28.01
CA GLU A 223 11.00 -62.79 28.59
C GLU A 223 9.99 -62.25 29.63
N ASN A 224 8.69 -62.48 29.42
CA ASN A 224 7.63 -61.84 30.22
C ASN A 224 6.43 -62.75 30.52
N GLN A 225 5.54 -62.30 31.41
CA GLN A 225 4.43 -63.10 31.94
C GLN A 225 3.31 -63.31 30.92
N ALA A 226 3.00 -62.31 30.10
CA ALA A 226 1.99 -62.42 29.04
C ALA A 226 2.34 -63.52 28.03
N THR A 227 3.61 -63.55 27.61
CA THR A 227 4.12 -64.59 26.70
C THR A 227 4.08 -65.97 27.35
N ALA A 228 4.47 -66.09 28.63
CA ALA A 228 4.32 -67.34 29.37
C ALA A 228 2.85 -67.80 29.41
N GLY A 229 1.92 -66.89 29.72
CA GLY A 229 0.49 -67.14 29.74
C GLY A 229 -0.06 -67.64 28.40
N LEU A 230 0.37 -67.05 27.28
CA LEU A 230 -0.02 -67.49 25.94
C LEU A 230 0.46 -68.90 25.61
N TYR A 231 1.68 -69.27 26.01
CA TYR A 231 2.17 -70.65 25.87
C TYR A 231 1.47 -71.62 26.82
N ILE A 232 1.04 -71.20 28.01
CA ILE A 232 0.23 -72.05 28.88
C ILE A 232 -1.16 -72.28 28.25
N TYR A 233 -1.74 -71.23 27.65
CA TYR A 233 -3.05 -71.28 27.01
C TYR A 233 -3.06 -72.09 25.71
N THR A 234 -2.01 -71.95 24.89
CA THR A 234 -1.85 -72.70 23.63
C THR A 234 -0.41 -73.16 23.50
N PRO A 235 -0.08 -74.41 23.85
CA PRO A 235 1.27 -74.84 24.18
C PRO A 235 2.18 -75.17 23.00
N TYR A 236 2.13 -74.35 21.94
CA TYR A 236 2.92 -74.56 20.74
C TYR A 236 3.57 -73.28 20.21
N VAL A 237 4.83 -73.38 19.79
CA VAL A 237 5.56 -72.34 19.04
C VAL A 237 5.43 -72.63 17.54
N PRO A 238 5.20 -71.61 16.68
CA PRO A 238 5.16 -71.85 15.24
C PRO A 238 6.54 -72.29 14.71
N ASN A 239 6.54 -73.27 13.82
CA ASN A 239 7.74 -73.64 13.06
C ASN A 239 7.96 -72.67 11.89
N GLN A 240 9.11 -72.78 11.21
CA GLN A 240 9.45 -71.87 10.11
C GLN A 240 8.43 -71.91 8.96
N ALA A 241 7.85 -73.08 8.64
CA ALA A 241 6.81 -73.19 7.63
C ALA A 241 5.56 -72.37 7.98
N ALA A 242 5.17 -72.34 9.26
CA ALA A 242 4.06 -71.52 9.74
C ALA A 242 4.36 -70.01 9.68
N LEU A 243 5.60 -69.61 9.91
CA LEU A 243 6.05 -68.21 9.83
C LEU A 243 6.20 -67.71 8.39
N ASN A 244 6.67 -68.57 7.48
CA ASN A 244 6.77 -68.26 6.05
C ASN A 244 5.40 -68.00 5.40
N ASN A 245 4.31 -68.49 5.99
CA ASN A 245 2.95 -68.30 5.51
C ASN A 245 2.03 -67.79 6.63
N LEU A 246 2.21 -66.53 7.06
CA LEU A 246 1.48 -65.94 8.19
C LEU A 246 -0.06 -65.99 8.05
N TYR A 247 -0.58 -65.86 6.83
CA TYR A 247 -2.02 -65.82 6.56
C TYR A 247 -2.60 -67.15 6.05
N GLY A 248 -1.76 -68.16 5.83
CA GLY A 248 -2.15 -69.48 5.36
C GLY A 248 -1.68 -70.61 6.25
N THR A 249 -1.63 -71.81 5.65
CA THR A 249 -1.19 -73.05 6.28
C THR A 249 0.28 -73.31 6.01
N GLY A 250 0.96 -73.93 6.98
CA GLY A 250 2.31 -74.46 6.84
C GLY A 250 2.31 -75.96 6.55
N ASP A 251 3.26 -76.68 7.13
CA ASP A 251 3.42 -78.13 6.97
C ASP A 251 2.74 -78.93 8.10
N GLY A 252 2.93 -80.26 8.12
CA GLY A 252 2.35 -81.17 9.12
C GLY A 252 2.85 -80.93 10.56
N CYS A 253 3.90 -80.12 10.75
CA CYS A 253 4.43 -79.75 12.06
C CYS A 253 4.10 -78.30 12.45
N SER A 254 3.36 -77.58 11.62
CA SER A 254 2.94 -76.21 11.92
C SER A 254 1.85 -76.14 12.99
N ALA A 255 2.05 -75.26 13.96
CA ALA A 255 1.01 -74.81 14.89
C ALA A 255 0.74 -73.32 14.72
N TYR A 256 -0.52 -72.93 14.88
CA TYR A 256 -0.99 -71.61 14.46
C TYR A 256 -1.45 -70.71 15.59
N GLY A 257 -1.70 -71.23 16.80
CA GLY A 257 -2.35 -70.47 17.87
C GLY A 257 -1.63 -69.18 18.23
N ASN A 258 -0.41 -69.28 18.76
CA ASN A 258 0.36 -68.10 19.18
C ASN A 258 0.77 -67.20 18.01
N ARG A 259 1.06 -67.80 16.84
CA ARG A 259 1.27 -67.07 15.58
C ARG A 259 0.05 -66.21 15.23
N ASN A 260 -1.14 -66.81 15.23
CA ASN A 260 -2.39 -66.14 14.87
C ASN A 260 -2.76 -65.09 15.91
N PHE A 261 -2.47 -65.30 17.21
CA PHE A 261 -2.64 -64.27 18.23
C PHE A 261 -1.81 -63.03 17.87
N TRP A 262 -0.49 -63.17 17.76
CA TRP A 262 0.42 -62.07 17.45
C TRP A 262 0.10 -61.37 16.13
N ARG A 263 -0.11 -62.15 15.07
CA ARG A 263 -0.44 -61.63 13.74
C ARG A 263 -1.74 -60.83 13.78
N THR A 264 -2.80 -61.41 14.36
CA THR A 264 -4.12 -60.75 14.41
C THR A 264 -4.10 -59.51 15.30
N PHE A 265 -3.34 -59.53 16.40
CA PHE A 265 -3.11 -58.32 17.21
C PHE A 265 -2.41 -57.25 16.38
N THR A 266 -1.34 -57.61 15.68
CA THR A 266 -0.55 -56.70 14.83
C THR A 266 -1.40 -56.09 13.71
N ASP A 267 -2.15 -56.92 12.99
CA ASP A 267 -3.03 -56.49 11.90
C ASP A 267 -4.13 -55.54 12.37
N TRP A 268 -4.61 -55.67 13.61
CA TRP A 268 -5.75 -54.92 14.10
C TRP A 268 -5.37 -53.68 14.90
N PHE A 269 -4.27 -53.74 15.63
CA PHE A 269 -3.96 -52.77 16.67
C PHE A 269 -2.51 -52.26 16.63
N GLY A 270 -1.70 -52.72 15.68
CA GLY A 270 -0.29 -52.37 15.60
C GLY A 270 0.57 -53.25 16.51
N SER A 271 1.80 -52.80 16.78
CA SER A 271 2.82 -53.64 17.43
C SER A 271 2.37 -54.25 18.76
N THR A 272 2.88 -55.45 19.05
CA THR A 272 2.78 -56.09 20.36
C THR A 272 3.83 -55.60 21.36
N ARG A 273 4.63 -54.59 20.97
CA ARG A 273 5.65 -53.94 21.81
C ARG A 273 5.14 -52.64 22.42
N SER A 274 5.56 -52.33 23.65
CA SER A 274 5.43 -50.98 24.20
C SER A 274 6.54 -50.08 23.65
N GLY A 275 6.25 -49.32 22.59
CA GLY A 275 7.17 -48.33 22.00
C GLY A 275 6.87 -46.90 22.44
N GLY A 276 7.90 -46.04 22.46
CA GLY A 276 7.76 -44.61 22.71
C GLY A 276 7.53 -43.83 21.40
N ASN A 277 6.96 -42.63 21.49
CA ASN A 277 6.90 -41.73 20.32
C ASN A 277 8.24 -40.99 20.13
N PRO A 278 8.56 -40.51 18.92
CA PRO A 278 9.75 -39.71 18.70
C PRO A 278 9.66 -38.38 19.43
N PHE A 279 10.80 -37.83 19.80
CA PHE A 279 10.91 -36.54 20.45
C PHE A 279 12.14 -35.79 19.93
N GLY A 280 12.18 -34.49 20.12
CA GLY A 280 13.27 -33.67 19.59
C GLY A 280 13.04 -32.20 19.84
N TYR A 281 13.91 -31.38 19.24
CA TYR A 281 13.85 -29.92 19.37
C TYR A 281 14.27 -29.22 18.09
N ILE A 282 13.64 -28.07 17.82
CA ILE A 282 14.02 -27.17 16.73
C ILE A 282 14.92 -26.08 17.31
N ASP A 283 16.21 -26.14 16.98
CA ASP A 283 17.20 -25.15 17.41
C ASP A 283 16.99 -23.81 16.70
N GLN A 284 16.69 -23.85 15.40
CA GLN A 284 16.58 -22.65 14.57
C GLN A 284 15.66 -22.85 13.36
N VAL A 285 14.88 -21.81 13.06
CA VAL A 285 14.21 -21.60 11.77
C VAL A 285 14.58 -20.20 11.30
N GLU A 286 15.23 -20.09 10.15
CA GLU A 286 15.76 -18.82 9.63
C GLU A 286 15.36 -18.64 8.16
N ALA A 287 14.80 -17.47 7.82
CA ALA A 287 14.48 -17.13 6.45
C ALA A 287 15.69 -16.54 5.73
N TYR A 288 15.92 -16.92 4.48
CA TYR A 288 16.95 -16.38 3.61
C TYR A 288 16.41 -16.23 2.18
N PRO A 289 17.08 -15.49 1.27
CA PRO A 289 16.65 -15.38 -0.12
C PRO A 289 16.48 -16.76 -0.78
N GLY A 290 15.30 -17.01 -1.34
CA GLY A 290 14.88 -18.26 -1.97
C GLY A 290 14.41 -19.37 -1.01
N GLY A 291 14.47 -19.21 0.32
CA GLY A 291 14.05 -20.31 1.21
C GLY A 291 14.17 -20.14 2.72
N ILE A 292 14.02 -21.25 3.43
CA ILE A 292 14.11 -21.36 4.88
C ILE A 292 15.20 -22.37 5.26
N ARG A 293 16.05 -22.04 6.22
CA ARG A 293 16.96 -22.98 6.86
C ARG A 293 16.33 -23.48 8.16
N VAL A 294 16.33 -24.79 8.35
CA VAL A 294 15.86 -25.45 9.57
C VAL A 294 16.98 -26.27 10.19
N ARG A 295 17.14 -26.17 11.51
CA ARG A 295 18.14 -26.91 12.28
C ARG A 295 17.55 -27.43 13.59
N GLY A 296 17.96 -28.63 13.99
CA GLY A 296 17.49 -29.26 15.22
C GLY A 296 18.02 -30.68 15.40
N TRP A 297 17.29 -31.47 16.17
CA TRP A 297 17.53 -32.91 16.34
C TRP A 297 16.22 -33.65 16.64
N ALA A 298 16.18 -34.96 16.35
CA ALA A 298 15.05 -35.82 16.66
C ALA A 298 15.53 -37.27 16.92
N ILE A 299 14.99 -37.88 17.97
CA ILE A 299 15.25 -39.27 18.40
C ILE A 299 13.93 -40.04 18.40
N ASP A 300 14.00 -41.31 18.04
CA ASP A 300 12.92 -42.26 18.29
C ASP A 300 13.37 -43.32 19.29
N PRO A 301 12.69 -43.49 20.45
CA PRO A 301 13.02 -44.53 21.44
C PRO A 301 13.03 -45.96 20.91
N ASN A 302 12.41 -46.22 19.75
CA ASN A 302 12.29 -47.54 19.15
C ASN A 302 13.51 -47.94 18.30
N THR A 303 14.44 -47.00 18.03
CA THR A 303 15.64 -47.27 17.22
C THR A 303 16.83 -46.42 17.65
N THR A 304 18.05 -46.93 17.43
CA THR A 304 19.28 -46.14 17.56
C THR A 304 19.71 -45.49 16.25
N ASP A 305 19.10 -45.88 15.13
CA ASP A 305 19.37 -45.32 13.82
C ASP A 305 18.73 -43.93 13.66
N PRO A 306 19.32 -43.04 12.84
CA PRO A 306 18.71 -41.76 12.50
C PRO A 306 17.30 -41.92 11.91
N ILE A 307 16.36 -41.07 12.31
CA ILE A 307 15.00 -41.05 11.76
C ILE A 307 14.78 -39.96 10.71
N GLN A 308 13.66 -40.04 9.99
CA GLN A 308 13.24 -38.97 9.08
C GLN A 308 12.60 -37.80 9.85
N VAL A 309 12.81 -36.59 9.33
CA VAL A 309 12.11 -35.37 9.76
C VAL A 309 11.44 -34.77 8.53
N HIS A 310 10.12 -34.60 8.57
CA HIS A 310 9.40 -33.94 7.49
C HIS A 310 9.22 -32.47 7.83
N ALA A 311 9.66 -31.59 6.95
CA ALA A 311 9.47 -30.15 7.05
C ALA A 311 8.44 -29.70 6.01
N TYR A 312 7.35 -29.08 6.46
CA TYR A 312 6.29 -28.57 5.61
C TYR A 312 6.30 -27.04 5.60
N LEU A 313 6.39 -26.44 4.41
CA LEU A 313 6.22 -25.02 4.16
C LEU A 313 4.85 -24.86 3.47
N GLY A 314 3.82 -24.56 4.25
CA GLY A 314 2.44 -24.65 3.77
C GLY A 314 2.08 -26.08 3.35
N SER A 315 1.71 -26.29 2.07
CA SER A 315 1.37 -27.61 1.52
C SER A 315 2.56 -28.39 0.96
N VAL A 316 3.74 -27.76 0.87
CA VAL A 316 4.94 -28.39 0.28
C VAL A 316 5.75 -29.08 1.38
N GLY A 317 5.91 -30.40 1.27
CA GLY A 317 6.68 -31.22 2.20
C GLY A 317 8.06 -31.58 1.66
N THR A 318 9.10 -31.37 2.48
CA THR A 318 10.48 -31.81 2.22
C THR A 318 10.87 -32.86 3.26
N VAL A 319 11.44 -33.98 2.80
CA VAL A 319 11.93 -35.05 3.66
C VAL A 319 13.39 -34.80 4.00
N LEU A 320 13.71 -34.77 5.29
CA LEU A 320 15.05 -34.67 5.85
C LEU A 320 15.40 -35.96 6.59
N THR A 321 16.69 -36.19 6.82
CA THR A 321 17.18 -37.25 7.70
C THR A 321 17.92 -36.60 8.86
N ALA A 322 17.62 -37.02 10.08
CA ALA A 322 18.25 -36.50 11.29
C ALA A 322 19.59 -37.23 11.56
N ASP A 323 20.51 -37.27 10.60
CA ASP A 323 21.76 -38.03 10.72
C ASP A 323 22.98 -37.17 11.11
N GLY A 324 22.82 -35.86 11.29
CA GLY A 324 23.87 -34.95 11.72
C GLY A 324 24.44 -35.29 13.10
N ASP A 325 25.74 -35.07 13.29
CA ASP A 325 26.42 -35.33 14.56
C ASP A 325 26.08 -34.27 15.62
N ARG A 326 25.63 -34.73 16.79
CA ARG A 326 25.24 -33.94 17.96
C ARG A 326 25.75 -34.59 19.24
N PRO A 327 27.02 -34.34 19.61
CA PRO A 327 27.61 -34.89 20.84
C PRO A 327 26.83 -34.50 22.10
N ASP A 328 26.28 -33.27 22.14
CA ASP A 328 25.45 -32.78 23.24
C ASP A 328 24.16 -33.59 23.42
N VAL A 329 23.55 -34.05 22.31
CA VAL A 329 22.39 -34.93 22.34
C VAL A 329 22.79 -36.33 22.84
N SER A 330 23.95 -36.84 22.42
CA SER A 330 24.48 -38.11 22.92
C SER A 330 24.81 -38.07 24.41
N ASP A 331 25.29 -36.95 24.94
CA ASP A 331 25.59 -36.81 26.37
C ASP A 331 24.30 -36.86 27.22
N ALA A 332 23.22 -36.26 26.73
CA ALA A 332 21.90 -36.27 27.37
C ALA A 332 21.15 -37.60 27.18
N TYR A 333 21.33 -38.25 26.03
CA TYR A 333 20.67 -39.50 25.65
C TYR A 333 21.68 -40.56 25.15
N PRO A 334 22.51 -41.13 26.05
CA PRO A 334 23.63 -41.99 25.65
C PRO A 334 23.23 -43.26 24.89
N GLY A 335 22.01 -43.77 25.12
CA GLY A 335 21.49 -44.96 24.46
C GLY A 335 21.17 -44.77 22.97
N SER A 336 21.00 -43.54 22.50
CA SER A 336 20.64 -43.23 21.12
C SER A 336 21.84 -42.89 20.23
N GLY A 337 22.97 -42.48 20.82
CA GLY A 337 24.15 -41.99 20.09
C GLY A 337 24.00 -40.54 19.60
N SER A 338 24.97 -40.05 18.82
CA SER A 338 25.06 -38.63 18.41
C SER A 338 24.45 -38.31 17.06
N ARG A 339 24.18 -39.31 16.21
CA ARG A 339 23.72 -39.14 14.82
C ARG A 339 22.21 -38.88 14.75
N HIS A 340 21.75 -37.79 15.38
CA HIS A 340 20.33 -37.45 15.52
C HIS A 340 20.01 -35.98 15.17
N GLY A 341 20.97 -35.23 14.62
CA GLY A 341 20.81 -33.83 14.22
C GLY A 341 20.29 -33.64 12.79
N PHE A 342 19.59 -32.55 12.51
CA PHE A 342 19.27 -32.12 11.15
C PHE A 342 19.65 -30.66 10.93
N ASP A 343 20.12 -30.32 9.72
CA ASP A 343 20.37 -28.96 9.26
C ASP A 343 20.16 -28.92 7.75
N ALA A 344 19.12 -28.22 7.29
CA ALA A 344 18.73 -28.24 5.90
C ALA A 344 18.23 -26.88 5.43
N ARG A 345 18.44 -26.62 4.14
CA ARG A 345 17.91 -25.48 3.40
C ARG A 345 16.78 -25.96 2.50
N ILE A 346 15.61 -25.35 2.66
CA ILE A 346 14.37 -25.73 1.99
C ILE A 346 13.92 -24.54 1.12
N PRO A 347 13.81 -24.72 -0.21
CA PRO A 347 13.30 -23.67 -1.08
C PRO A 347 11.88 -23.25 -0.68
N ALA A 348 11.61 -21.95 -0.67
CA ALA A 348 10.26 -21.44 -0.48
C ALA A 348 9.49 -21.55 -1.79
N PRO A 349 8.20 -21.95 -1.77
CA PRO A 349 7.42 -22.12 -3.00
C PRO A 349 6.91 -20.80 -3.60
N SER A 350 6.86 -19.71 -2.82
CA SER A 350 6.39 -18.39 -3.26
C SER A 350 6.78 -17.29 -2.25
N SER A 351 6.72 -16.02 -2.67
CA SER A 351 6.82 -14.85 -1.79
C SER A 351 5.73 -14.83 -0.71
N GLY A 352 6.00 -14.15 0.40
CA GLY A 352 4.98 -13.74 1.37
C GLY A 352 5.32 -14.20 2.78
N SER A 353 4.35 -14.80 3.47
CA SER A 353 4.55 -15.43 4.78
C SER A 353 3.84 -16.76 4.83
N GLY A 354 4.39 -17.73 5.55
CA GLY A 354 3.73 -19.01 5.78
C GLY A 354 4.27 -19.77 6.97
N THR A 355 3.51 -20.79 7.36
CA THR A 355 3.86 -21.67 8.47
C THR A 355 4.88 -22.73 8.03
N VAL A 356 5.96 -22.84 8.79
CA VAL A 356 6.96 -23.90 8.70
C VAL A 356 6.74 -24.88 9.85
N CYS A 357 6.34 -26.11 9.56
CA CYS A 357 6.11 -27.16 10.56
C CYS A 357 7.07 -28.33 10.38
N LEU A 358 7.72 -28.77 11.47
CA LEU A 358 8.60 -29.93 11.46
C LEU A 358 7.97 -31.09 12.24
N TYR A 359 8.06 -32.29 11.66
CA TYR A 359 7.53 -33.53 12.22
C TYR A 359 8.63 -34.59 12.28
N ALA A 360 8.86 -35.18 13.45
CA ALA A 360 9.67 -36.38 13.60
C ALA A 360 8.84 -37.60 13.21
N ILE A 361 9.39 -38.42 12.31
CA ILE A 361 8.68 -39.57 11.74
C ILE A 361 9.07 -40.83 12.52
N ASN A 362 8.06 -41.50 13.06
CA ASN A 362 8.23 -42.66 13.92
C ASN A 362 8.66 -43.89 13.11
N THR A 363 9.66 -44.59 13.63
CA THR A 363 10.17 -45.86 13.13
C THR A 363 9.92 -46.92 14.20
N GLY A 364 8.86 -47.72 14.02
CA GLY A 364 8.45 -48.73 15.00
C GLY A 364 7.06 -48.46 15.58
N PRO A 365 6.73 -48.97 16.78
CA PRO A 365 5.47 -48.71 17.46
C PRO A 365 5.35 -47.26 17.92
N GLY A 366 4.20 -46.62 17.72
CA GLY A 366 3.98 -45.22 18.11
C GLY A 366 3.44 -44.37 16.96
N SER A 367 3.46 -43.05 17.14
CA SER A 367 2.96 -42.06 16.20
C SER A 367 4.01 -41.01 15.87
N ASN A 368 3.93 -40.42 14.68
CA ASN A 368 4.72 -39.25 14.31
C ASN A 368 4.41 -38.07 15.26
N VAL A 369 5.41 -37.25 15.56
CA VAL A 369 5.29 -36.13 16.51
C VAL A 369 5.66 -34.81 15.83
N THR A 370 4.83 -33.78 16.03
CA THR A 370 5.17 -32.41 15.65
C THR A 370 6.24 -31.87 16.60
N LEU A 371 7.42 -31.54 16.07
CA LEU A 371 8.49 -30.87 16.82
C LEU A 371 8.17 -29.39 17.07
N GLY A 372 7.43 -28.76 16.13
CA GLY A 372 6.93 -27.41 16.28
C GLY A 372 6.58 -26.75 14.95
N CYS A 373 5.86 -25.64 15.02
CA CYS A 373 5.51 -24.79 13.88
C CYS A 373 5.91 -23.34 14.15
N ARG A 374 6.39 -22.62 13.12
CA ARG A 374 6.76 -21.19 13.16
C ARG A 374 6.19 -20.47 11.95
N GLU A 375 5.62 -19.29 12.16
CA GLU A 375 5.30 -18.36 11.06
C GLU A 375 6.59 -17.66 10.60
N MET A 376 6.87 -17.70 9.30
CA MET A 376 8.09 -17.14 8.73
C MET A 376 7.78 -16.34 7.45
N PRO A 377 8.52 -15.25 7.19
CA PRO A 377 8.50 -14.61 5.87
C PRO A 377 9.22 -15.49 4.83
N PHE A 378 8.72 -15.50 3.61
CA PHE A 378 9.29 -16.17 2.44
C PHE A 378 9.73 -15.12 1.42
N TYR A 379 11.03 -15.11 1.14
CA TYR A 379 11.65 -14.24 0.17
C TYR A 379 11.90 -15.05 -1.11
N SER A 380 10.92 -15.14 -1.99
CA SER A 380 11.07 -15.87 -3.26
C SER A 380 10.11 -15.32 -4.30
N GLY A 381 10.41 -15.40 -5.59
CA GLY A 381 9.59 -14.83 -6.65
C GLY A 381 10.41 -14.02 -7.65
N SER A 382 9.74 -13.57 -8.73
CA SER A 382 10.36 -12.75 -9.78
C SER A 382 11.04 -11.47 -9.29
N PRO A 383 12.01 -10.92 -10.05
CA PRO A 383 12.72 -9.72 -9.67
C PRO A 383 11.82 -8.51 -9.47
N VAL A 384 12.17 -7.67 -8.51
CA VAL A 384 11.52 -6.39 -8.22
C VAL A 384 12.51 -5.26 -8.44
N GLY A 385 12.00 -4.07 -8.79
CA GLY A 385 12.87 -2.92 -8.95
C GLY A 385 12.13 -1.70 -9.49
N ALA A 386 12.88 -0.62 -9.66
CA ALA A 386 12.37 0.62 -10.20
C ALA A 386 13.40 1.35 -11.06
N VAL A 387 12.90 2.22 -11.94
CA VAL A 387 13.68 3.19 -12.69
C VAL A 387 13.55 4.54 -11.99
N ASP A 388 14.60 5.00 -11.34
CA ASP A 388 14.58 6.24 -10.55
C ASP A 388 14.80 7.47 -11.43
N SER A 389 15.67 7.37 -12.44
CA SER A 389 15.92 8.48 -13.36
C SER A 389 16.33 8.03 -14.75
N VAL A 390 15.92 8.83 -15.73
CA VAL A 390 16.29 8.71 -17.14
C VAL A 390 16.74 10.11 -17.60
N GLN A 391 18.04 10.29 -17.77
CA GLN A 391 18.65 11.55 -18.20
C GLN A 391 19.09 11.42 -19.66
N VAL A 392 18.39 12.13 -20.55
CA VAL A 392 18.65 12.11 -21.98
C VAL A 392 19.78 13.08 -22.33
N ALA A 393 20.73 12.61 -23.13
CA ALA A 393 21.77 13.42 -23.76
C ALA A 393 21.82 13.11 -25.26
N SER A 394 22.64 13.84 -26.03
CA SER A 394 22.75 13.51 -27.45
C SER A 394 23.37 12.13 -27.66
N GLY A 395 22.68 11.28 -28.42
CA GLY A 395 23.10 9.92 -28.76
C GLY A 395 23.20 8.94 -27.58
N SER A 396 22.77 9.33 -26.39
CA SER A 396 22.88 8.50 -25.19
C SER A 396 21.88 8.86 -24.10
N VAL A 397 21.65 7.91 -23.20
CA VAL A 397 20.77 8.09 -22.04
C VAL A 397 21.50 7.55 -20.81
N THR A 398 21.54 8.34 -19.75
CA THR A 398 21.98 7.87 -18.44
C THR A 398 20.77 7.44 -17.62
N ILE A 399 20.75 6.17 -17.26
CA ILE A 399 19.70 5.55 -16.44
C ILE A 399 20.24 5.20 -15.07
N ALA A 400 19.41 5.38 -14.05
CA ALA A 400 19.69 4.91 -12.71
C ALA A 400 18.43 4.34 -12.06
N GLY A 401 18.62 3.35 -11.21
CA GLY A 401 17.54 2.69 -10.49
C GLY A 401 18.06 1.62 -9.56
N TRP A 402 17.21 0.66 -9.25
CA TRP A 402 17.57 -0.54 -8.49
C TRP A 402 16.78 -1.74 -8.99
N ALA A 403 17.36 -2.93 -8.83
CA ALA A 403 16.71 -4.19 -9.12
C ALA A 403 17.26 -5.26 -8.19
N LEU A 404 16.39 -6.09 -7.64
CA LEU A 404 16.70 -7.14 -6.68
C LEU A 404 15.84 -8.36 -7.03
N ASP A 405 16.41 -9.55 -6.90
CA ASP A 405 15.69 -10.79 -7.03
C ASP A 405 15.46 -11.40 -5.63
N PRO A 406 14.20 -11.57 -5.20
CA PRO A 406 13.86 -12.19 -3.93
C PRO A 406 14.56 -13.54 -3.67
N ASP A 407 14.89 -14.31 -4.72
CA ASP A 407 15.49 -15.64 -4.63
C ASP A 407 16.99 -15.63 -4.29
N THR A 408 17.68 -14.48 -4.37
CA THR A 408 19.13 -14.41 -4.11
C THR A 408 19.56 -13.15 -3.36
N ALA A 409 20.63 -13.25 -2.55
CA ALA A 409 21.27 -12.07 -1.97
C ALA A 409 22.21 -11.36 -2.97
N ASP A 410 22.61 -12.04 -4.05
CA ASP A 410 23.55 -11.50 -5.02
C ASP A 410 22.88 -10.45 -5.93
N SER A 411 23.66 -9.47 -6.39
CA SER A 411 23.20 -8.50 -7.40
C SER A 411 22.81 -9.19 -8.71
N ILE A 412 21.67 -8.80 -9.29
CA ILE A 412 21.19 -9.33 -10.58
C ILE A 412 21.60 -8.48 -11.79
N ALA A 413 21.42 -9.04 -12.98
CA ALA A 413 21.57 -8.31 -14.22
C ALA A 413 20.33 -7.46 -14.52
N VAL A 414 20.54 -6.31 -15.17
CA VAL A 414 19.46 -5.46 -15.71
C VAL A 414 19.69 -5.26 -17.19
N HIS A 415 18.74 -5.67 -18.03
CA HIS A 415 18.83 -5.53 -19.47
C HIS A 415 18.11 -4.28 -19.95
N ALA A 416 18.74 -3.52 -20.84
CA ALA A 416 18.15 -2.37 -21.51
C ALA A 416 17.84 -2.68 -22.97
N TYR A 417 16.62 -2.36 -23.40
CA TYR A 417 16.14 -2.50 -24.76
C TYR A 417 15.68 -1.15 -25.31
N VAL A 418 16.08 -0.84 -26.54
CA VAL A 418 15.66 0.35 -27.29
C VAL A 418 14.87 -0.11 -28.51
N ASP A 419 13.61 0.31 -28.61
CA ASP A 419 12.66 -0.11 -29.65
C ASP A 419 12.59 -1.64 -29.82
N GLY A 420 12.74 -2.37 -28.70
CA GLY A 420 12.74 -3.84 -28.66
C GLY A 420 14.08 -4.51 -28.94
N ALA A 421 15.12 -3.76 -29.35
CA ALA A 421 16.47 -4.30 -29.55
C ALA A 421 17.31 -4.17 -28.27
N GLY A 422 17.92 -5.27 -27.81
CA GLY A 422 18.80 -5.27 -26.65
C GLY A 422 20.07 -4.45 -26.91
N THR A 423 20.35 -3.47 -26.04
CA THR A 423 21.45 -2.50 -26.23
C THR A 423 22.49 -2.53 -25.12
N ALA A 424 22.12 -2.95 -23.89
CA ALA A 424 23.07 -3.06 -22.78
C ALA A 424 22.64 -4.12 -21.76
N ILE A 425 23.64 -4.74 -21.14
CA ILE A 425 23.50 -5.61 -19.96
C ILE A 425 24.23 -4.89 -18.81
N LEU A 426 23.48 -4.53 -17.79
CA LEU A 426 23.96 -3.84 -16.60
C LEU A 426 24.00 -4.82 -15.43
N ARG A 427 24.69 -4.43 -14.36
CA ARG A 427 24.62 -5.12 -13.07
C ARG A 427 24.06 -4.17 -12.03
N ALA A 428 23.14 -4.67 -11.21
CA ALA A 428 22.59 -3.93 -10.08
C ALA A 428 23.47 -4.11 -8.84
N ASP A 429 24.75 -3.74 -8.91
CA ASP A 429 25.75 -3.97 -7.85
C ASP A 429 26.14 -2.72 -7.07
N GLN A 430 25.50 -1.58 -7.34
CA GLN A 430 25.75 -0.33 -6.62
C GLN A 430 25.02 -0.31 -5.28
N ASP A 431 25.63 0.38 -4.31
CA ASP A 431 25.09 0.49 -2.96
C ASP A 431 23.80 1.32 -2.90
N ARG A 432 22.77 0.76 -2.26
CA ARG A 432 21.43 1.32 -2.02
C ARG A 432 20.98 1.04 -0.58
N PRO A 433 21.49 1.81 0.40
CA PRO A 433 21.20 1.60 1.82
C PRO A 433 19.72 1.71 2.18
N ASP A 434 18.94 2.47 1.41
CA ASP A 434 17.50 2.65 1.59
C ASP A 434 16.70 1.35 1.43
N LEU A 435 17.21 0.40 0.65
CA LEU A 435 16.54 -0.89 0.41
C LEU A 435 16.60 -1.83 1.62
N ALA A 436 17.62 -1.71 2.48
CA ALA A 436 17.82 -2.61 3.62
C ALA A 436 16.65 -2.59 4.62
N THR A 437 15.85 -1.51 4.65
CA THR A 437 14.67 -1.42 5.52
C THR A 437 13.54 -2.33 5.03
N HIS A 438 13.41 -2.50 3.71
CA HIS A 438 12.34 -3.28 3.08
C HIS A 438 12.79 -4.70 2.70
N TYR A 439 14.07 -4.87 2.41
CA TYR A 439 14.70 -6.13 1.99
C TYR A 439 15.92 -6.45 2.86
N PRO A 440 15.75 -6.67 4.18
CA PRO A 440 16.84 -6.75 5.14
C PRO A 440 17.79 -7.93 4.94
N VAL A 441 17.35 -9.00 4.27
CA VAL A 441 18.14 -10.24 4.08
C VAL A 441 18.94 -10.25 2.77
N HIS A 442 18.77 -9.24 1.91
CA HIS A 442 19.38 -9.18 0.57
C HIS A 442 20.62 -8.28 0.51
N GLY A 443 20.90 -7.50 1.56
CA GLY A 443 21.99 -6.51 1.55
C GLY A 443 21.63 -5.25 0.75
N THR A 444 22.63 -4.42 0.44
CA THR A 444 22.42 -3.08 -0.15
C THR A 444 22.92 -2.95 -1.58
N ALA A 445 23.68 -3.92 -2.11
CA ALA A 445 24.28 -3.86 -3.44
C ALA A 445 23.27 -4.25 -4.53
N HIS A 446 22.23 -3.42 -4.71
CA HIS A 446 21.10 -3.66 -5.62
C HIS A 446 20.75 -2.45 -6.51
N GLY A 447 21.58 -1.42 -6.52
CA GLY A 447 21.46 -0.24 -7.39
C GLY A 447 22.14 -0.43 -8.73
N TYR A 448 21.62 0.22 -9.78
CA TYR A 448 22.32 0.33 -11.07
C TYR A 448 22.38 1.78 -11.53
N ARG A 449 23.48 2.12 -12.22
CA ARG A 449 23.61 3.37 -12.97
C ARG A 449 24.49 3.16 -14.19
N ALA A 450 23.98 3.52 -15.37
CA ALA A 450 24.73 3.35 -16.61
C ALA A 450 24.33 4.36 -17.68
N THR A 451 25.26 4.65 -18.59
CA THR A 451 25.01 5.44 -19.80
C THR A 451 24.94 4.49 -21.00
N VAL A 452 23.78 4.45 -21.64
CA VAL A 452 23.46 3.59 -22.78
C VAL A 452 23.45 4.43 -24.05
N LYS A 453 24.05 3.94 -25.14
CA LYS A 453 23.95 4.62 -26.44
C LYS A 453 22.57 4.36 -27.05
N VAL A 454 21.93 5.43 -27.51
CA VAL A 454 20.57 5.39 -28.06
C VAL A 454 20.55 6.20 -29.36
N PRO A 455 19.94 5.68 -30.45
CA PRO A 455 19.78 6.42 -31.70
C PRO A 455 19.09 7.78 -31.50
N LEU A 456 19.39 8.74 -32.37
CA LEU A 456 18.72 10.04 -32.38
C LEU A 456 17.24 9.89 -32.74
N GLY A 457 16.38 10.74 -32.18
CA GLY A 457 14.95 10.73 -32.50
C GLY A 457 14.10 10.05 -31.42
N ALA A 458 12.89 9.66 -31.80
CA ALA A 458 11.88 9.13 -30.88
C ALA A 458 12.13 7.66 -30.68
N GLN A 459 12.28 7.25 -29.42
CA GLN A 459 12.71 5.92 -29.05
C GLN A 459 11.90 5.44 -27.83
N THR A 460 11.76 4.13 -27.69
CA THR A 460 11.18 3.48 -26.51
C THR A 460 12.27 2.73 -25.77
N LEU A 461 12.58 3.16 -24.54
CA LEU A 461 13.54 2.49 -23.67
C LEU A 461 12.79 1.63 -22.65
N CYS A 462 13.07 0.33 -22.61
CA CYS A 462 12.54 -0.60 -21.61
C CYS A 462 13.68 -1.25 -20.81
N LEU A 463 13.50 -1.36 -19.49
CA LEU A 463 14.44 -2.01 -18.57
C LEU A 463 13.82 -3.26 -17.97
N TYR A 464 14.61 -4.33 -17.86
CA TYR A 464 14.18 -5.61 -17.30
C TYR A 464 15.17 -6.09 -16.24
N GLY A 465 14.66 -6.45 -15.06
CA GLY A 465 15.41 -7.21 -14.06
C GLY A 465 15.45 -8.67 -14.48
N ILE A 466 16.64 -9.23 -14.53
CA ILE A 466 16.85 -10.61 -14.98
C ILE A 466 16.83 -11.54 -13.78
N ASP A 467 15.95 -12.53 -13.86
CA ASP A 467 15.77 -13.55 -12.84
C ASP A 467 17.02 -14.43 -12.75
N SER A 468 17.43 -14.72 -11.53
CA SER A 468 18.53 -15.63 -11.20
C SER A 468 18.03 -16.98 -10.70
N GLY A 469 16.72 -17.10 -10.44
CA GLY A 469 16.01 -18.25 -9.93
C GLY A 469 15.28 -19.05 -10.99
N ARG A 470 14.02 -19.39 -10.71
CA ARG A 470 13.15 -20.24 -11.57
C ARG A 470 12.01 -19.46 -12.22
N ASP A 471 11.95 -18.16 -12.00
CA ASP A 471 10.80 -17.33 -12.32
C ASP A 471 11.05 -16.46 -13.56
N ASP A 472 10.05 -15.67 -13.93
CA ASP A 472 10.12 -14.82 -15.11
C ASP A 472 10.91 -13.53 -14.84
N ASN A 473 11.63 -13.06 -15.87
CA ASN A 473 12.22 -11.72 -15.89
C ASN A 473 11.12 -10.64 -15.75
N THR A 474 11.39 -9.57 -15.02
CA THR A 474 10.40 -8.52 -14.75
C THR A 474 10.73 -7.22 -15.46
N THR A 475 9.73 -6.59 -16.10
CA THR A 475 9.88 -5.22 -16.63
C THR A 475 9.91 -4.21 -15.47
N LEU A 476 11.03 -3.49 -15.35
CA LEU A 476 11.20 -2.41 -14.37
C LEU A 476 10.52 -1.12 -14.85
N GLY A 477 10.26 -1.02 -16.15
CA GLY A 477 9.52 0.07 -16.76
C GLY A 477 9.96 0.39 -18.20
N CYS A 478 9.02 0.91 -18.98
CA CYS A 478 9.27 1.48 -20.30
C CYS A 478 9.03 2.99 -20.30
N ARG A 479 9.82 3.74 -21.09
CA ARG A 479 9.71 5.20 -21.28
C ARG A 479 9.88 5.56 -22.75
N SER A 480 8.97 6.39 -23.26
CA SER A 480 9.16 7.07 -24.53
C SER A 480 10.09 8.25 -24.33
N ILE A 481 11.16 8.34 -25.13
CA ILE A 481 12.20 9.35 -25.00
C ILE A 481 12.52 9.96 -26.37
N MET A 482 12.92 11.24 -26.36
CA MET A 482 13.28 12.00 -27.54
C MET A 482 14.76 12.37 -27.44
N ILE A 483 15.61 11.70 -28.22
CA ILE A 483 17.06 11.91 -28.20
C ILE A 483 17.43 13.11 -29.10
N PRO A 484 17.98 14.20 -28.55
CA PRO A 484 18.36 15.37 -29.31
C PRO A 484 19.70 15.16 -30.03
N ALA A 485 19.95 15.92 -31.09
CA ALA A 485 21.24 15.96 -31.75
C ALA A 485 22.15 16.97 -31.03
N ALA A 486 23.46 16.70 -30.96
CA ALA A 486 24.43 17.59 -30.32
C ALA A 486 24.70 18.86 -31.16
N LYS A 487 24.40 18.75 -32.45
CA LYS A 487 24.44 19.81 -33.44
C LYS A 487 23.18 19.67 -34.27
N ASP A 488 22.70 20.79 -34.76
CA ASP A 488 21.62 20.82 -35.73
C ASP A 488 21.94 19.98 -36.97
N VAL A 489 21.15 18.91 -37.16
CA VAL A 489 21.24 17.97 -38.28
C VAL A 489 20.06 18.15 -39.24
N GLY A 490 19.23 19.16 -39.00
CA GLY A 490 18.10 19.59 -39.80
C GLY A 490 16.88 18.69 -39.76
N ARG A 491 16.60 18.10 -38.60
CA ARG A 491 15.29 17.45 -38.36
C ARG A 491 14.20 18.52 -38.30
N ALA A 492 13.03 18.19 -38.83
CA ALA A 492 11.92 19.12 -38.86
C ALA A 492 11.40 19.40 -37.43
N PRO A 493 11.10 20.66 -37.08
CA PRO A 493 10.46 20.99 -35.81
C PRO A 493 9.12 20.27 -35.64
N ILE A 494 8.76 20.00 -34.39
CA ILE A 494 7.45 19.47 -33.99
C ILE A 494 6.70 20.54 -33.20
N GLY A 495 5.37 20.48 -33.20
CA GLY A 495 4.55 21.43 -32.46
C GLY A 495 3.11 21.39 -32.94
N ASN A 496 2.31 22.32 -32.42
CA ASN A 496 0.91 22.42 -32.80
C ASN A 496 0.39 23.86 -32.66
N LEU A 497 -0.43 24.27 -33.63
CA LEU A 497 -1.31 25.44 -33.51
C LEU A 497 -2.57 25.02 -32.76
N GLU A 498 -2.69 25.46 -31.51
CA GLU A 498 -3.75 25.01 -30.61
C GLU A 498 -5.02 25.87 -30.74
N SER A 499 -4.89 27.20 -30.79
CA SER A 499 -6.05 28.09 -30.90
C SER A 499 -5.75 29.37 -31.69
N VAL A 500 -6.78 29.85 -32.39
CA VAL A 500 -6.86 31.18 -33.02
C VAL A 500 -8.20 31.78 -32.61
N ALA A 501 -8.20 32.59 -31.55
CA ALA A 501 -9.40 33.23 -31.00
C ALA A 501 -9.56 34.64 -31.57
N VAL A 502 -10.62 34.86 -32.35
CA VAL A 502 -10.88 36.13 -33.04
C VAL A 502 -11.77 37.03 -32.19
N VAL A 503 -11.41 38.31 -32.09
CA VAL A 503 -12.18 39.37 -31.46
C VAL A 503 -12.09 40.60 -32.34
N GLY A 504 -13.20 40.93 -33.00
CA GLY A 504 -13.32 42.00 -33.99
C GLY A 504 -12.23 41.95 -35.05
N SER A 505 -11.32 42.93 -35.02
CA SER A 505 -10.21 43.09 -35.99
C SER A 505 -8.90 42.45 -35.53
N THR A 506 -8.90 41.65 -34.45
CA THR A 506 -7.69 41.02 -33.91
C THR A 506 -7.89 39.55 -33.59
N ALA A 507 -6.80 38.79 -33.49
CA ALA A 507 -6.83 37.40 -33.03
C ALA A 507 -5.70 37.09 -32.04
N ARG A 508 -6.00 36.29 -31.03
CA ARG A 508 -5.02 35.69 -30.12
C ARG A 508 -4.69 34.28 -30.58
N VAL A 509 -3.41 34.01 -30.79
CA VAL A 509 -2.88 32.80 -31.41
C VAL A 509 -1.99 32.09 -30.41
N THR A 510 -2.33 30.84 -30.07
CA THR A 510 -1.62 30.06 -29.05
C THR A 510 -1.20 28.69 -29.56
N GLY A 511 -0.10 28.19 -29.02
CA GLY A 511 0.43 26.86 -29.33
C GLY A 511 1.81 26.63 -28.74
N TRP A 512 2.53 25.66 -29.29
CA TRP A 512 3.93 25.37 -28.92
C TRP A 512 4.71 24.82 -30.10
N ALA A 513 6.03 24.92 -30.03
CA ALA A 513 6.95 24.36 -31.00
C ALA A 513 8.29 23.99 -30.36
N ILE A 514 8.83 22.84 -30.73
CA ILE A 514 10.14 22.32 -30.34
C ILE A 514 10.89 21.94 -31.61
N ASP A 515 12.17 22.28 -31.66
CA ASP A 515 13.08 21.69 -32.64
C ASP A 515 13.85 20.54 -31.97
N PRO A 516 13.73 19.30 -32.46
CA PRO A 516 14.43 18.15 -31.89
C PRO A 516 15.96 18.31 -31.81
N ASP A 517 16.52 19.25 -32.57
CA ASP A 517 17.95 19.49 -32.69
C ASP A 517 18.51 20.54 -31.73
N THR A 518 17.67 21.23 -30.96
CA THR A 518 18.11 22.21 -29.97
C THR A 518 17.20 22.21 -28.74
N SER A 519 17.78 22.42 -27.55
CA SER A 519 17.00 22.61 -26.31
C SER A 519 16.56 24.07 -26.11
N GLN A 520 16.92 24.98 -27.03
CA GLN A 520 16.58 26.40 -26.94
C GLN A 520 15.24 26.68 -27.64
N PRO A 521 14.47 27.69 -27.18
CA PRO A 521 13.28 28.16 -27.87
C PRO A 521 13.59 28.54 -29.32
N ILE A 522 12.72 28.16 -30.25
CA ILE A 522 12.93 28.42 -31.69
C ILE A 522 12.13 29.62 -32.22
N PRO A 523 12.54 30.20 -33.37
CA PRO A 523 11.75 31.23 -34.02
C PRO A 523 10.41 30.67 -34.54
N LEU A 524 9.37 31.50 -34.47
CA LEU A 524 8.02 31.19 -34.90
C LEU A 524 7.57 32.26 -35.89
N HIS A 525 7.05 31.88 -37.05
CA HIS A 525 6.40 32.82 -37.96
C HIS A 525 4.90 32.58 -38.01
N ILE A 526 4.11 33.63 -37.82
CA ILE A 526 2.66 33.57 -38.01
C ILE A 526 2.27 34.44 -39.20
N TYR A 527 1.57 33.84 -40.16
CA TYR A 527 1.12 34.49 -41.38
C TYR A 527 -0.37 34.75 -41.31
N VAL A 528 -0.78 35.99 -41.58
CA VAL A 528 -2.18 36.43 -41.72
C VAL A 528 -2.39 36.88 -43.16
N ALA A 529 -3.28 36.21 -43.90
CA ALA A 529 -3.55 36.50 -45.31
C ALA A 529 -2.28 36.61 -46.19
N GLY A 530 -1.26 35.80 -45.88
CA GLY A 530 0.04 35.79 -46.58
C GLY A 530 1.09 36.77 -46.04
N ALA A 531 0.74 37.70 -45.16
CA ALA A 531 1.70 38.58 -44.49
C ALA A 531 2.24 37.95 -43.21
N GLY A 532 3.55 37.69 -43.15
CA GLY A 532 4.21 37.03 -42.03
C GLY A 532 4.77 37.99 -40.97
N ARG A 533 4.68 37.60 -39.70
CA ARG A 533 5.37 38.25 -38.56
C ARG A 533 6.19 37.20 -37.80
N ALA A 534 7.37 37.61 -37.34
CA ALA A 534 8.29 36.76 -36.61
C ALA A 534 8.16 36.95 -35.09
N PHE A 535 8.21 35.83 -34.37
CA PHE A 535 8.12 35.70 -32.91
C PHE A 535 9.12 34.62 -32.45
N THR A 536 9.11 34.31 -31.16
CA THR A 536 9.87 33.20 -30.57
C THR A 536 8.92 32.38 -29.70
N ALA A 537 8.97 31.05 -29.84
CA ALA A 537 8.16 30.16 -29.02
C ALA A 537 8.80 29.98 -27.63
N ASN A 538 8.81 31.03 -26.80
CA ASN A 538 9.48 31.06 -25.49
C ASN A 538 8.53 31.17 -24.28
N ARG A 539 7.22 31.03 -24.48
CA ARG A 539 6.22 31.08 -23.41
C ARG A 539 6.26 29.79 -22.60
N ASP A 540 5.97 29.93 -21.30
CA ASP A 540 5.97 28.82 -20.37
C ASP A 540 4.83 27.83 -20.64
N ARG A 541 5.18 26.55 -20.81
CA ARG A 541 4.29 25.42 -21.07
C ARG A 541 4.74 24.20 -20.26
N PRO A 542 4.38 24.12 -18.97
CA PRO A 542 4.76 23.01 -18.10
C PRO A 542 4.27 21.64 -18.60
N ASP A 543 3.14 21.60 -19.30
CA ASP A 543 2.59 20.40 -19.94
C ASP A 543 3.46 19.88 -21.09
N VAL A 544 4.02 20.80 -21.88
CA VAL A 544 5.00 20.47 -22.92
C VAL A 544 6.30 19.98 -22.28
N ALA A 545 6.77 20.62 -21.21
CA ALA A 545 7.94 20.14 -20.46
C ALA A 545 7.73 18.76 -19.83
N ALA A 546 6.53 18.45 -19.33
CA ALA A 546 6.23 17.13 -18.79
C ALA A 546 6.29 16.03 -19.86
N THR A 547 5.89 16.36 -21.09
CA THR A 547 5.89 15.43 -22.24
C THR A 547 7.26 15.34 -22.90
N TYR A 548 7.99 16.46 -22.98
CA TYR A 548 9.31 16.58 -23.58
C TYR A 548 10.34 17.19 -22.59
N PRO A 549 10.67 16.50 -21.48
CA PRO A 549 11.51 17.04 -20.41
C PRO A 549 12.85 17.64 -20.84
N PRO A 550 13.59 17.09 -21.83
CA PRO A 550 14.89 17.64 -22.21
C PRO A 550 14.86 19.09 -22.73
N TYR A 551 13.71 19.58 -23.19
CA TYR A 551 13.56 20.91 -23.78
C TYR A 551 13.06 21.95 -22.75
N GLY A 552 12.43 21.50 -21.66
CA GLY A 552 11.85 22.39 -20.66
C GLY A 552 10.62 23.15 -21.16
N ALA A 553 10.10 24.07 -20.32
CA ALA A 553 8.78 24.65 -20.51
C ALA A 553 8.74 25.86 -21.47
N ALA A 554 9.87 26.48 -21.79
CA ALA A 554 9.95 27.70 -22.60
C ALA A 554 9.79 27.43 -24.11
N HIS A 555 8.72 26.74 -24.51
CA HIS A 555 8.49 26.30 -25.89
C HIS A 555 7.08 26.63 -26.41
N GLY A 556 6.32 27.44 -25.67
CA GLY A 556 4.98 27.92 -26.06
C GLY A 556 4.99 29.25 -26.82
N PHE A 557 3.87 29.59 -27.45
CA PHE A 557 3.60 30.93 -27.97
C PHE A 557 2.17 31.38 -27.64
N ASP A 558 2.00 32.69 -27.46
CA ASP A 558 0.73 33.35 -27.16
C ASP A 558 0.79 34.80 -27.66
N GLU A 559 0.32 35.01 -28.89
CA GLU A 559 0.55 36.25 -29.64
C GLU A 559 -0.77 36.89 -30.10
N VAL A 560 -0.83 38.22 -30.10
CA VAL A 560 -2.01 38.99 -30.56
C VAL A 560 -1.69 39.67 -31.89
N LEU A 561 -2.47 39.32 -32.91
CA LEU A 561 -2.29 39.74 -34.31
C LEU A 561 -3.48 40.56 -34.79
N ASP A 562 -3.22 41.48 -35.71
CA ASP A 562 -4.26 42.23 -36.40
C ASP A 562 -4.73 41.41 -37.61
N LEU A 563 -6.04 41.40 -37.85
CA LEU A 563 -6.68 40.74 -38.97
C LEU A 563 -7.22 41.77 -39.96
N PRO A 564 -7.02 41.60 -41.27
CA PRO A 564 -7.69 42.44 -42.25
C PRO A 564 -9.20 42.12 -42.25
N PRO A 565 -10.06 43.11 -42.56
CA PRO A 565 -11.51 42.90 -42.61
C PRO A 565 -11.91 41.78 -43.57
N GLY A 566 -12.86 40.93 -43.15
CA GLY A 566 -13.37 39.80 -43.92
C GLY A 566 -12.64 38.48 -43.64
N ASP A 567 -12.73 37.55 -44.58
CA ASP A 567 -12.14 36.22 -44.47
C ASP A 567 -10.61 36.26 -44.62
N SER A 568 -9.91 35.53 -43.77
CA SER A 568 -8.45 35.42 -43.74
C SER A 568 -8.02 34.02 -43.29
N THR A 569 -6.77 33.67 -43.57
CA THR A 569 -6.15 32.45 -43.01
C THR A 569 -4.99 32.84 -42.11
N VAL A 570 -4.96 32.24 -40.92
CA VAL A 570 -3.87 32.35 -39.94
C VAL A 570 -3.10 31.02 -39.94
N CYS A 571 -1.83 31.05 -40.34
CA CYS A 571 -0.96 29.88 -40.35
C CYS A 571 0.26 30.12 -39.45
N ALA A 572 0.57 29.17 -38.56
CA ALA A 572 1.77 29.22 -37.74
C ALA A 572 2.82 28.25 -38.26
N TYR A 573 4.07 28.69 -38.34
CA TYR A 573 5.21 27.90 -38.79
C TYR A 573 6.31 27.94 -37.74
N ALA A 574 6.76 26.77 -37.31
CA ALA A 574 8.01 26.63 -36.57
C ALA A 574 9.18 26.77 -37.54
N ILE A 575 10.04 27.74 -37.28
CA ILE A 575 11.21 28.00 -38.11
C ILE A 575 12.35 27.16 -37.60
N ASN A 576 12.84 26.31 -38.48
CA ASN A 576 13.94 25.42 -38.19
C ASN A 576 15.25 26.22 -38.10
N THR A 577 16.12 25.86 -37.16
CA THR A 577 17.46 26.45 -37.07
C THR A 577 18.39 25.97 -38.19
N ALA A 578 18.12 24.82 -38.81
CA ALA A 578 18.72 24.38 -40.07
C ALA A 578 17.79 23.40 -40.82
N GLY A 579 17.53 23.60 -42.11
CA GLY A 579 16.68 22.69 -42.90
C GLY A 579 15.25 23.20 -43.08
N ALA A 580 14.28 22.28 -43.21
CA ALA A 580 12.91 22.63 -43.58
C ALA A 580 12.08 23.09 -42.36
N ASN A 581 11.31 24.17 -42.54
CA ASN A 581 10.35 24.68 -41.56
C ASN A 581 9.10 23.78 -41.49
N THR A 582 8.46 23.72 -40.33
CA THR A 582 7.23 22.92 -40.12
C THR A 582 6.01 23.83 -40.00
N THR A 583 4.95 23.54 -40.76
CA THR A 583 3.63 24.15 -40.49
C THR A 583 3.02 23.51 -39.25
N LEU A 584 2.72 24.32 -38.24
CA LEU A 584 2.05 23.90 -37.01
C LEU A 584 0.53 23.81 -37.20
N GLY A 585 0.03 24.37 -38.31
CA GLY A 585 -1.37 24.37 -38.68
C GLY A 585 -1.82 25.71 -39.25
N CYS A 586 -2.96 25.66 -39.95
CA CYS A 586 -3.67 26.84 -40.44
C CYS A 586 -5.12 26.82 -39.94
N ARG A 587 -5.69 28.01 -39.75
CA ARG A 587 -7.11 28.22 -39.43
C ARG A 587 -7.67 29.33 -40.30
N SER A 588 -8.80 29.07 -40.95
CA SER A 588 -9.59 30.11 -41.59
C SER A 588 -10.38 30.86 -40.54
N VAL A 589 -10.36 32.18 -40.61
CA VAL A 589 -11.01 33.09 -39.67
C VAL A 589 -11.70 34.21 -40.45
N THR A 590 -12.78 34.74 -39.89
CA THR A 590 -13.46 35.91 -40.43
C THR A 590 -13.35 37.02 -39.40
N SER A 591 -12.75 38.14 -39.77
CA SER A 591 -12.71 39.33 -38.93
C SER A 591 -13.80 40.29 -39.38
N THR A 592 -14.65 40.71 -38.45
CA THR A 592 -15.61 41.79 -38.69
C THR A 592 -15.57 42.70 -37.48
N ASP A 593 -15.19 43.95 -37.71
CA ASP A 593 -15.39 45.00 -36.72
C ASP A 593 -16.89 45.31 -36.69
N GLN A 594 -17.53 45.05 -35.54
CA GLN A 594 -18.97 45.22 -35.38
C GLN A 594 -19.33 46.60 -34.80
N GLY A 595 -18.33 47.45 -34.55
CA GLY A 595 -18.50 48.77 -33.93
C GLY A 595 -19.22 48.71 -32.59
N ARG A 596 -19.02 47.63 -31.83
CA ARG A 596 -19.62 47.42 -30.53
C ARG A 596 -19.03 48.43 -29.54
N ALA A 597 -19.89 48.91 -28.66
CA ALA A 597 -19.49 49.87 -27.64
C ALA A 597 -18.48 49.24 -26.66
N PRO A 598 -17.34 49.91 -26.39
CA PRO A 598 -16.45 49.51 -25.31
C PRO A 598 -17.18 49.34 -23.97
N ILE A 599 -16.76 48.33 -23.22
CA ILE A 599 -17.21 48.09 -21.85
C ILE A 599 -16.11 48.46 -20.88
N GLY A 600 -16.47 48.89 -19.69
CA GLY A 600 -15.48 49.25 -18.67
C GLY A 600 -16.13 49.70 -17.40
N ASN A 601 -15.30 50.03 -16.42
CA ASN A 601 -15.77 50.56 -15.16
C ASN A 601 -14.87 51.69 -14.66
N PHE A 602 -15.49 52.83 -14.32
CA PHE A 602 -14.85 53.89 -13.58
C PHE A 602 -14.95 53.58 -12.07
N GLU A 603 -13.87 53.07 -11.49
CA GLU A 603 -13.88 52.47 -10.16
C GLU A 603 -13.66 53.49 -9.04
N SER A 604 -12.68 54.38 -9.18
CA SER A 604 -12.37 55.37 -8.14
C SER A 604 -11.84 56.68 -8.73
N ALA A 605 -12.18 57.78 -8.06
CA ALA A 605 -11.52 59.07 -8.20
C ALA A 605 -11.21 59.58 -6.79
N THR A 606 -9.99 59.33 -6.34
CA THR A 606 -9.57 59.65 -4.97
C THR A 606 -8.82 60.98 -4.97
N VAL A 607 -9.41 61.98 -4.32
CA VAL A 607 -8.84 63.33 -4.20
C VAL A 607 -7.70 63.35 -3.20
N SER A 608 -6.60 63.99 -3.58
CA SER A 608 -5.48 64.36 -2.71
C SER A 608 -5.00 65.76 -3.07
N GLY A 609 -5.19 66.71 -2.14
CA GLY A 609 -4.94 68.13 -2.39
C GLY A 609 -5.75 68.64 -3.57
N ARG A 610 -5.05 69.14 -4.61
CA ARG A 610 -5.62 69.66 -5.86
C ARG A 610 -5.61 68.66 -7.01
N THR A 611 -5.47 67.37 -6.72
CA THR A 611 -5.44 66.31 -7.74
C THR A 611 -6.40 65.19 -7.36
N ALA A 612 -6.81 64.39 -8.34
CA ALA A 612 -7.48 63.12 -8.11
C ALA A 612 -6.73 62.01 -8.85
N THR A 613 -6.52 60.87 -8.19
CA THR A 613 -6.10 59.64 -8.87
C THR A 613 -7.34 58.89 -9.31
N VAL A 614 -7.46 58.69 -10.61
CA VAL A 614 -8.58 58.03 -11.27
C VAL A 614 -8.13 56.61 -11.65
N THR A 615 -8.90 55.61 -11.26
CA THR A 615 -8.64 54.21 -11.61
C THR A 615 -9.85 53.53 -12.23
N GLY A 616 -9.58 52.56 -13.09
CA GLY A 616 -10.60 51.71 -13.68
C GLY A 616 -10.02 50.72 -14.68
N TRP A 617 -10.88 50.18 -15.53
CA TRP A 617 -10.50 49.34 -16.66
C TRP A 617 -11.47 49.56 -17.83
N ALA A 618 -11.01 49.27 -19.05
CA ALA A 618 -11.82 49.36 -20.26
C ALA A 618 -11.37 48.32 -21.29
N ILE A 619 -12.34 47.66 -21.90
CA ILE A 619 -12.19 46.65 -22.95
C ILE A 619 -13.08 47.05 -24.12
N ASP A 620 -12.55 46.96 -25.33
CA ASP A 620 -13.35 47.06 -26.54
C ASP A 620 -13.64 45.65 -27.08
N PRO A 621 -14.92 45.24 -27.19
CA PRO A 621 -15.28 43.94 -27.72
C PRO A 621 -14.77 43.66 -29.15
N ASP A 622 -14.30 44.65 -29.88
CA ASP A 622 -13.77 44.53 -31.25
C ASP A 622 -12.24 44.48 -31.32
N THR A 623 -11.54 44.48 -30.18
CA THR A 623 -10.09 44.25 -30.15
C THR A 623 -9.60 43.62 -28.85
N ILE A 624 -8.61 42.72 -28.95
CA ILE A 624 -7.91 42.15 -27.79
C ILE A 624 -6.92 43.17 -27.20
N ARG A 625 -6.51 44.17 -27.98
CA ARG A 625 -5.52 45.18 -27.55
C ARG A 625 -6.12 46.12 -26.51
N PRO A 626 -5.30 46.64 -25.57
CA PRO A 626 -5.74 47.73 -24.70
C PRO A 626 -6.17 48.94 -25.51
N ILE A 627 -7.29 49.53 -25.13
CA ILE A 627 -7.83 50.74 -25.77
C ILE A 627 -7.45 52.01 -25.01
N SER A 628 -7.64 53.15 -25.66
CA SER A 628 -7.51 54.45 -24.99
C SER A 628 -8.73 54.74 -24.12
N VAL A 629 -8.53 55.50 -23.04
CA VAL A 629 -9.58 56.11 -22.22
C VAL A 629 -9.34 57.62 -22.13
N LYS A 630 -10.41 58.39 -22.28
CA LYS A 630 -10.45 59.84 -22.11
C LYS A 630 -10.93 60.16 -20.71
N ILE A 631 -10.13 60.93 -19.97
CA ILE A 631 -10.42 61.41 -18.62
C ILE A 631 -10.69 62.91 -18.71
N SER A 632 -11.91 63.33 -18.42
CA SER A 632 -12.35 64.73 -18.46
C SER A 632 -12.54 65.29 -17.06
N VAL A 633 -11.99 66.47 -16.77
CA VAL A 633 -12.28 67.26 -15.57
C VAL A 633 -12.90 68.58 -16.01
N ASP A 634 -14.18 68.80 -15.67
CA ASP A 634 -14.95 70.00 -16.06
C ASP A 634 -14.84 70.34 -17.56
N GLY A 635 -14.80 69.31 -18.42
CA GLY A 635 -14.69 69.44 -19.87
C GLY A 635 -13.27 69.43 -20.44
N LYS A 636 -12.22 69.48 -19.60
CA LYS A 636 -10.82 69.36 -20.05
C LYS A 636 -10.37 67.90 -20.08
N VAL A 637 -9.96 67.42 -21.25
CA VAL A 637 -9.68 65.99 -21.49
C VAL A 637 -8.18 65.67 -21.50
N VAL A 638 -7.81 64.55 -20.89
CA VAL A 638 -6.53 63.84 -21.04
C VAL A 638 -6.82 62.42 -21.53
N GLN A 639 -6.02 61.90 -22.46
CA GLN A 639 -6.16 60.53 -22.98
C GLN A 639 -4.98 59.65 -22.54
N VAL A 640 -5.28 58.44 -22.08
CA VAL A 640 -4.28 57.43 -21.68
C VAL A 640 -4.70 56.06 -22.22
N THR A 641 -3.75 55.16 -22.47
CA THR A 641 -4.06 53.78 -22.86
C THR A 641 -4.26 52.92 -21.61
N ALA A 642 -5.34 52.16 -21.57
CA ALA A 642 -5.67 51.26 -20.47
C ALA A 642 -4.86 49.97 -20.55
N GLN A 643 -3.55 50.06 -20.30
CA GLN A 643 -2.61 48.93 -20.39
C GLN A 643 -2.08 48.45 -19.03
N ASP A 644 -2.59 48.99 -17.92
CA ASP A 644 -2.15 48.57 -16.59
C ASP A 644 -2.70 47.17 -16.28
N SER A 645 -1.94 46.39 -15.52
CA SER A 645 -2.31 45.01 -15.21
C SER A 645 -3.47 44.93 -14.20
N ARG A 646 -4.51 44.18 -14.57
CA ARG A 646 -5.71 43.85 -13.78
C ARG A 646 -6.03 42.36 -13.88
N PRO A 647 -5.41 41.51 -13.03
CA PRO A 647 -5.63 40.07 -13.05
C PRO A 647 -7.09 39.65 -12.85
N ASP A 648 -7.86 40.41 -12.07
CA ASP A 648 -9.29 40.20 -11.84
C ASP A 648 -10.11 40.42 -13.11
N VAL A 649 -9.81 41.46 -13.89
CA VAL A 649 -10.41 41.70 -15.20
C VAL A 649 -10.00 40.61 -16.19
N GLY A 650 -8.73 40.22 -16.20
CA GLY A 650 -8.24 39.11 -17.02
C GLY A 650 -8.91 37.76 -16.69
N ALA A 651 -9.26 37.52 -15.42
CA ALA A 651 -10.01 36.33 -15.01
C ALA A 651 -11.48 36.36 -15.47
N ALA A 652 -12.13 37.54 -15.43
CA ALA A 652 -13.51 37.71 -15.90
C ALA A 652 -13.62 37.72 -17.44
N TYR A 653 -12.57 38.18 -18.14
CA TYR A 653 -12.50 38.30 -19.59
C TYR A 653 -11.23 37.62 -20.15
N PRO A 654 -11.11 36.27 -20.07
CA PRO A 654 -9.87 35.54 -20.36
C PRO A 654 -9.28 35.77 -21.75
N THR A 655 -10.13 35.99 -22.76
CA THR A 655 -9.69 36.24 -24.15
C THR A 655 -8.84 37.51 -24.26
N TYR A 656 -9.21 38.56 -23.51
CA TYR A 656 -8.58 39.88 -23.55
C TYR A 656 -7.33 39.98 -22.67
N GLY A 657 -7.27 39.16 -21.62
CA GLY A 657 -6.15 39.14 -20.67
C GLY A 657 -6.19 40.30 -19.66
N PRO A 658 -5.16 40.43 -18.80
CA PRO A 658 -5.18 41.38 -17.68
C PRO A 658 -4.79 42.81 -18.06
N MET A 659 -4.26 43.07 -19.25
CA MET A 659 -3.67 44.36 -19.61
C MET A 659 -4.71 45.36 -20.11
N HIS A 660 -5.73 45.65 -19.30
CA HIS A 660 -6.88 46.50 -19.66
C HIS A 660 -7.24 47.53 -18.57
N GLY A 661 -6.36 47.72 -17.58
CA GLY A 661 -6.53 48.69 -16.50
C GLY A 661 -5.97 50.07 -16.82
N PHE A 662 -6.44 51.10 -16.11
CA PHE A 662 -5.82 52.42 -16.13
C PHE A 662 -5.76 53.02 -14.72
N SER A 663 -4.66 53.73 -14.44
CA SER A 663 -4.49 54.58 -13.26
C SER A 663 -3.82 55.90 -13.65
N ARG A 664 -4.47 57.03 -13.37
CA ARG A 664 -3.94 58.35 -13.74
C ARG A 664 -4.30 59.44 -12.73
N THR A 665 -3.31 60.24 -12.35
CA THR A 665 -3.52 61.47 -11.58
C THR A 665 -3.87 62.63 -12.51
N VAL A 666 -4.92 63.37 -12.18
CA VAL A 666 -5.41 64.57 -12.89
C VAL A 666 -5.61 65.73 -11.93
N ASP A 667 -5.42 66.97 -12.40
CA ASP A 667 -5.66 68.17 -11.59
C ASP A 667 -7.15 68.45 -11.43
N ILE A 668 -7.58 68.83 -10.22
CA ILE A 668 -8.95 69.17 -9.86
C ILE A 668 -9.01 70.64 -9.38
N PRO A 669 -9.82 71.50 -10.01
CA PRO A 669 -10.12 72.86 -9.51
C PRO A 669 -10.64 72.90 -8.08
N VAL A 670 -10.56 74.07 -7.43
CA VAL A 670 -11.14 74.30 -6.09
C VAL A 670 -12.66 74.30 -6.17
N GLY A 671 -13.32 73.57 -5.27
CA GLY A 671 -14.76 73.40 -5.25
C GLY A 671 -15.21 72.09 -5.92
N PRO A 672 -16.53 71.94 -6.20
CA PRO A 672 -17.06 70.75 -6.85
C PRO A 672 -16.65 70.73 -8.33
N SER A 673 -15.97 69.67 -8.74
CA SER A 673 -15.60 69.37 -10.13
C SER A 673 -16.19 68.03 -10.54
N THR A 674 -16.51 67.90 -11.82
CA THR A 674 -17.03 66.64 -12.39
C THR A 674 -15.92 65.95 -13.17
N VAL A 675 -15.58 64.72 -12.77
CA VAL A 675 -14.64 63.84 -13.46
C VAL A 675 -15.41 62.79 -14.24
N CYS A 676 -15.27 62.75 -15.56
CA CYS A 676 -15.92 61.78 -16.44
C CYS A 676 -14.89 60.91 -17.16
N ILE A 677 -15.20 59.64 -17.37
CA ILE A 677 -14.36 58.70 -18.10
C ILE A 677 -15.12 58.19 -19.33
N ALA A 678 -14.49 58.28 -20.51
CA ALA A 678 -15.01 57.66 -21.72
C ALA A 678 -13.97 56.68 -22.31
N ALA A 679 -14.39 55.45 -22.58
CA ALA A 679 -13.59 54.46 -23.30
C ALA A 679 -13.63 54.77 -24.80
N VAL A 680 -12.46 54.92 -25.42
CA VAL A 680 -12.34 55.24 -26.84
C VAL A 680 -12.64 53.99 -27.65
N ASN A 681 -13.60 54.11 -28.56
CA ASN A 681 -13.99 53.00 -29.43
C ASN A 681 -13.05 52.92 -30.63
N SER A 682 -12.64 51.71 -30.99
CA SER A 682 -11.85 51.46 -32.20
C SER A 682 -12.64 51.72 -33.49
N ALA A 683 -13.96 51.51 -33.48
CA ALA A 683 -14.86 51.90 -34.54
C ALA A 683 -16.27 52.24 -34.00
N GLY A 684 -16.69 53.49 -34.17
CA GLY A 684 -18.00 53.97 -33.68
C GLY A 684 -17.86 54.98 -32.53
N PRO A 685 -18.95 55.31 -31.82
CA PRO A 685 -18.91 56.28 -30.74
C PRO A 685 -18.19 55.72 -29.50
N ASP A 686 -17.47 56.61 -28.80
CA ASP A 686 -16.89 56.33 -27.49
C ASP A 686 -17.96 55.95 -26.47
N SER A 687 -17.61 55.10 -25.50
CA SER A 687 -18.53 54.67 -24.44
C SER A 687 -18.28 55.46 -23.16
N ASP A 688 -19.31 56.13 -22.67
CA ASP A 688 -19.27 56.80 -21.36
C ASP A 688 -19.26 55.76 -20.24
N LEU A 689 -18.19 55.74 -19.46
CA LEU A 689 -18.03 54.89 -18.27
C LEU A 689 -18.52 55.58 -17.00
N GLY A 690 -19.03 56.81 -17.12
CA GLY A 690 -19.69 57.57 -16.08
C GLY A 690 -18.89 58.75 -15.55
N CYS A 691 -19.59 59.59 -14.80
CA CYS A 691 -19.04 60.77 -14.14
C CYS A 691 -19.17 60.68 -12.63
N ARG A 692 -18.23 61.28 -11.91
CA ARG A 692 -18.28 61.46 -10.45
C ARG A 692 -17.96 62.91 -10.10
N THR A 693 -18.76 63.48 -9.22
CA THR A 693 -18.44 64.78 -8.63
C THR A 693 -17.43 64.55 -7.51
N VAL A 694 -16.31 65.23 -7.61
CA VAL A 694 -15.29 65.31 -6.57
C VAL A 694 -15.23 66.73 -6.08
N THR A 695 -15.00 66.93 -4.80
CA THR A 695 -14.86 68.27 -4.23
C THR A 695 -13.50 68.36 -3.58
N THR A 696 -12.67 69.27 -4.06
CA THR A 696 -11.51 69.72 -3.30
C THR A 696 -12.01 70.79 -2.33
N ARG A 697 -11.65 70.67 -1.05
CA ARG A 697 -11.96 71.72 -0.08
C ARG A 697 -10.94 72.83 -0.22
N ASP A 698 -11.46 74.04 -0.34
CA ASP A 698 -10.75 75.26 0.00
C ASP A 698 -10.53 75.25 1.52
N GLU A 699 -9.29 75.30 2.00
CA GLU A 699 -9.00 75.26 3.44
C GLU A 699 -9.16 76.64 4.10
N GLY A 700 -9.51 77.69 3.34
CA GLY A 700 -9.79 79.04 3.87
C GLY A 700 -8.61 79.65 4.60
N ARG A 701 -7.39 79.25 4.22
CA ARG A 701 -6.15 79.64 4.86
C ARG A 701 -5.78 81.02 4.37
N ALA A 702 -5.56 81.95 5.31
CA ALA A 702 -5.19 83.31 4.95
C ALA A 702 -3.87 83.32 4.15
N PRO A 703 -3.78 84.13 3.08
CA PRO A 703 -2.53 84.34 2.38
C PRO A 703 -1.38 84.71 3.31
N ILE A 704 -0.21 84.15 3.04
CA ILE A 704 1.05 84.50 3.69
C ILE A 704 1.89 85.31 2.72
N GLY A 705 2.69 86.22 3.23
CA GLY A 705 3.54 87.04 2.39
C GLY A 705 4.33 88.04 3.20
N SER A 706 5.12 88.84 2.52
CA SER A 706 5.86 89.90 3.18
C SER A 706 5.92 91.16 2.32
N LEU A 707 5.84 92.30 3.00
CA LEU A 707 6.20 93.60 2.46
C LEU A 707 7.70 93.80 2.69
N ASP A 708 8.49 93.51 1.66
CA ASP A 708 9.95 93.53 1.75
C ASP A 708 10.49 94.98 1.70
N GLU A 709 9.92 95.82 0.84
CA GLU A 709 10.42 97.17 0.61
C GLU A 709 9.27 98.16 0.39
N VAL A 710 9.38 99.30 1.07
CA VAL A 710 8.69 100.56 0.73
C VAL A 710 9.76 101.64 0.72
N SER A 711 10.16 102.10 -0.46
CA SER A 711 11.20 103.11 -0.63
C SER A 711 10.69 104.28 -1.46
N VAL A 712 11.19 105.47 -1.14
CA VAL A 712 10.87 106.70 -1.86
C VAL A 712 12.16 107.34 -2.36
N SER A 713 12.18 107.69 -3.65
CA SER A 713 13.23 108.49 -4.27
C SER A 713 12.58 109.65 -5.00
N GLY A 714 12.80 110.88 -4.52
CA GLY A 714 12.04 112.05 -4.98
C GLY A 714 10.55 111.88 -4.68
N THR A 715 9.70 111.93 -5.71
CA THR A 715 8.25 111.65 -5.59
C THR A 715 7.89 110.22 -6.02
N THR A 716 8.87 109.38 -6.36
CA THR A 716 8.63 108.00 -6.80
C THR A 716 8.66 107.03 -5.62
N LEU A 717 7.53 106.39 -5.37
CA LEU A 717 7.35 105.28 -4.44
C LEU A 717 7.63 103.95 -5.16
N THR A 718 8.45 103.10 -4.57
CA THR A 718 8.62 101.69 -4.97
C THR A 718 8.14 100.79 -3.85
N VAL A 719 7.32 99.81 -4.19
CA VAL A 719 6.80 98.80 -3.25
C VAL A 719 7.11 97.41 -3.80
N ARG A 720 7.76 96.57 -2.99
CA ARG A 720 8.13 95.19 -3.35
C ARG A 720 7.82 94.21 -2.24
N GLY A 721 7.54 92.98 -2.63
CA GLY A 721 7.30 91.89 -1.70
C GLY A 721 6.99 90.58 -2.39
N TRP A 722 6.34 89.67 -1.66
CA TRP A 722 5.81 88.43 -2.19
C TRP A 722 4.52 88.05 -1.44
N ALA A 723 3.67 87.26 -2.07
CA ALA A 723 2.45 86.74 -1.47
C ALA A 723 2.11 85.36 -2.05
N ILE A 724 1.76 84.42 -1.17
CA ILE A 724 1.27 83.08 -1.48
C ILE A 724 -0.08 82.92 -0.78
N ASP A 725 -1.06 82.42 -1.51
CA ASP A 725 -2.28 81.88 -0.92
C ASP A 725 -2.10 80.37 -0.75
N PRO A 726 -2.10 79.82 0.48
CA PRO A 726 -1.91 78.40 0.70
C PRO A 726 -2.90 77.50 -0.06
N ASP A 727 -4.06 78.03 -0.46
CA ASP A 727 -5.13 77.31 -1.14
C ASP A 727 -4.94 77.24 -2.67
N THR A 728 -3.94 77.95 -3.22
CA THR A 728 -3.61 77.89 -4.65
C THR A 728 -2.11 77.96 -4.93
N ALA A 729 -1.63 77.09 -5.84
CA ALA A 729 -0.27 77.19 -6.37
C ALA A 729 -0.09 78.33 -7.40
N ARG A 730 -1.20 78.94 -7.86
CA ARG A 730 -1.17 80.08 -8.79
C ARG A 730 -0.87 81.39 -8.04
N PRO A 731 -0.17 82.35 -8.69
CA PRO A 731 0.03 83.68 -8.13
C PRO A 731 -1.30 84.37 -7.80
N ILE A 732 -1.34 85.13 -6.71
CA ILE A 732 -2.48 85.96 -6.31
C ILE A 732 -2.21 87.45 -6.56
N ASP A 733 -3.24 88.28 -6.52
CA ASP A 733 -3.09 89.73 -6.52
C ASP A 733 -2.74 90.25 -5.11
N VAL A 734 -2.01 91.36 -5.06
CA VAL A 734 -1.85 92.19 -3.86
C VAL A 734 -2.41 93.58 -4.12
N HIS A 735 -3.05 94.18 -3.13
CA HIS A 735 -3.49 95.57 -3.20
C HIS A 735 -2.55 96.47 -2.40
N VAL A 736 -2.02 97.50 -3.05
CA VAL A 736 -1.13 98.50 -2.46
C VAL A 736 -1.91 99.81 -2.29
N TYR A 737 -2.02 100.29 -1.05
CA TYR A 737 -2.70 101.52 -0.68
C TYR A 737 -1.70 102.59 -0.24
N VAL A 738 -1.85 103.81 -0.75
CA VAL A 738 -1.15 105.02 -0.30
C VAL A 738 -2.21 105.98 0.25
N GLY A 739 -2.32 106.06 1.58
CA GLY A 739 -3.47 106.71 2.22
C GLY A 739 -4.78 106.03 1.81
N ALA A 740 -5.72 106.80 1.23
CA ALA A 740 -7.01 106.28 0.76
C ALA A 740 -6.99 105.71 -0.67
N ASN A 741 -5.90 105.89 -1.43
CA ASN A 741 -5.82 105.48 -2.83
C ASN A 741 -5.16 104.09 -2.95
N GLY A 742 -5.83 103.12 -3.59
CA GLY A 742 -5.34 101.76 -3.75
C GLY A 742 -5.25 101.30 -5.20
N GLY A 743 -4.34 100.35 -5.49
CA GLY A 743 -4.22 99.68 -6.78
C GLY A 743 -3.83 98.20 -6.63
N ALA A 744 -4.28 97.36 -7.56
CA ALA A 744 -3.99 95.92 -7.59
C ALA A 744 -2.74 95.60 -8.42
N VAL A 745 -1.93 94.66 -7.95
CA VAL A 745 -0.68 94.21 -8.58
C VAL A 745 -0.60 92.69 -8.49
N PRO A 746 -0.39 91.95 -9.59
CA PRO A 746 -0.22 90.51 -9.52
C PRO A 746 1.14 90.15 -8.90
N ALA A 747 1.14 89.21 -7.95
CA ALA A 747 2.35 88.68 -7.35
C ALA A 747 2.96 87.55 -8.20
N ASN A 748 3.18 87.77 -9.49
CA ASN A 748 3.63 86.73 -10.43
C ASN A 748 5.11 86.80 -10.83
N LEU A 749 5.89 87.67 -10.19
CA LEU A 749 7.32 87.82 -10.45
C LEU A 749 8.12 86.67 -9.83
N ASN A 750 9.25 86.35 -10.45
CA ASN A 750 10.11 85.27 -10.00
C ASN A 750 10.84 85.64 -8.70
N ARG A 751 10.68 84.81 -7.67
CA ARG A 751 11.33 84.84 -6.35
C ARG A 751 11.85 83.45 -6.00
N PRO A 752 13.06 83.08 -6.49
CA PRO A 752 13.63 81.76 -6.27
C PRO A 752 13.80 81.39 -4.80
N ASP A 753 14.06 82.39 -3.94
CA ASP A 753 14.14 82.25 -2.49
C ASP A 753 12.79 81.81 -1.89
N VAL A 754 11.69 82.42 -2.33
CA VAL A 754 10.33 82.03 -1.93
C VAL A 754 9.99 80.65 -2.46
N GLY A 755 10.34 80.34 -3.71
CA GLY A 755 10.14 79.00 -4.28
C GLY A 755 10.95 77.91 -3.60
N ALA A 756 12.13 78.24 -3.05
CA ALA A 756 12.93 77.32 -2.24
C ALA A 756 12.33 77.09 -0.84
N ALA A 757 11.79 78.14 -0.21
CA ALA A 757 11.15 78.06 1.10
C ALA A 757 9.76 77.40 1.05
N TYR A 758 9.05 77.56 -0.07
CA TYR A 758 7.71 77.03 -0.31
C TYR A 758 7.67 76.21 -1.63
N PRO A 759 8.35 75.03 -1.70
CA PRO A 759 8.51 74.28 -2.94
C PRO A 759 7.21 73.88 -3.63
N ALA A 760 6.14 73.66 -2.86
CA ALA A 760 4.83 73.28 -3.39
C ALA A 760 4.17 74.36 -4.27
N TYR A 761 4.60 75.62 -4.16
CA TYR A 761 3.99 76.78 -4.84
C TYR A 761 4.86 77.31 -5.99
N GLY A 762 6.16 76.97 -6.01
CA GLY A 762 7.11 77.45 -7.02
C GLY A 762 7.58 78.89 -6.77
N ALA A 763 8.40 79.42 -7.69
CA ALA A 763 9.06 80.71 -7.48
C ALA A 763 8.25 81.93 -7.94
N SER A 764 7.15 81.77 -8.67
CA SER A 764 6.43 82.88 -9.31
C SER A 764 5.47 83.62 -8.38
N HIS A 765 5.93 84.08 -7.21
CA HIS A 765 5.07 84.66 -6.15
C HIS A 765 5.50 86.05 -5.66
N GLY A 766 6.38 86.74 -6.39
CA GLY A 766 6.84 88.11 -6.07
C GLY A 766 5.98 89.21 -6.69
N PHE A 767 5.90 90.38 -6.06
CA PHE A 767 5.30 91.59 -6.64
C PHE A 767 6.24 92.79 -6.55
N GLN A 768 6.11 93.69 -7.52
CA GLN A 768 6.76 95.00 -7.51
C GLN A 768 5.87 96.00 -8.24
N THR A 769 5.69 97.19 -7.65
CA THR A 769 5.04 98.32 -8.33
C THR A 769 5.74 99.63 -7.99
N THR A 770 5.58 100.61 -8.88
CA THR A 770 6.07 101.98 -8.68
C THR A 770 4.92 102.96 -8.88
N GLY A 771 4.83 103.99 -8.03
CA GLY A 771 3.82 105.03 -8.11
C GLY A 771 4.36 106.38 -7.70
N THR A 772 3.54 107.42 -7.83
CA THR A 772 3.88 108.77 -7.34
C THR A 772 3.28 108.96 -5.95
N ILE A 773 4.06 109.53 -5.03
CA ILE A 773 3.63 109.84 -3.66
C ILE A 773 3.70 111.36 -3.41
N PRO A 774 2.67 111.98 -2.81
CA PRO A 774 2.66 113.42 -2.58
C PRO A 774 3.66 113.84 -1.49
N PRO A 775 4.17 115.10 -1.52
CA PRO A 775 4.96 115.66 -0.43
C PRO A 775 4.22 115.60 0.92
N GLY A 776 4.95 115.30 1.98
CA GLY A 776 4.40 115.06 3.33
C GLY A 776 4.50 113.61 3.78
N SER A 777 3.88 113.29 4.91
CA SER A 777 3.86 111.93 5.47
C SER A 777 2.66 111.15 4.94
N SER A 778 2.92 109.98 4.35
CA SER A 778 1.91 109.06 3.82
C SER A 778 2.14 107.64 4.37
N ARG A 779 1.05 106.92 4.64
CA ARG A 779 1.11 105.51 5.04
C ARG A 779 0.85 104.61 3.85
N VAL A 780 1.79 103.72 3.56
CA VAL A 780 1.67 102.71 2.50
C VAL A 780 1.36 101.36 3.12
N CYS A 781 0.26 100.73 2.74
CA CYS A 781 -0.17 99.43 3.25
C CYS A 781 -0.39 98.44 2.10
N VAL A 782 0.06 97.20 2.27
CA VAL A 782 -0.13 96.12 1.28
C VAL A 782 -0.98 95.01 1.86
N TYR A 783 -2.02 94.60 1.14
CA TYR A 783 -2.89 93.48 1.47
C TYR A 783 -2.73 92.38 0.42
N ALA A 784 -2.62 91.12 0.85
CA ALA A 784 -2.73 89.99 -0.06
C ALA A 784 -4.20 89.69 -0.33
N ILE A 785 -4.56 89.50 -1.59
CA ILE A 785 -5.95 89.23 -1.99
C ILE A 785 -6.17 87.74 -1.99
N ASN A 786 -6.97 87.30 -1.03
CA ASN A 786 -7.30 85.91 -0.82
C ASN A 786 -8.26 85.43 -1.94
N THR A 787 -8.04 84.21 -2.42
CA THR A 787 -8.95 83.57 -3.38
C THR A 787 -10.33 83.28 -2.77
N ALA A 788 -10.41 83.09 -1.45
CA ALA A 788 -11.66 83.09 -0.69
C ALA A 788 -11.43 83.43 0.81
N GLY A 789 -12.14 84.43 1.33
CA GLY A 789 -12.05 84.83 2.75
C GLY A 789 -11.43 86.22 2.95
N PRO A 790 -10.98 86.57 4.17
CA PRO A 790 -10.43 87.89 4.45
C PRO A 790 -9.08 88.11 3.77
N ASN A 791 -8.82 89.34 3.34
CA ASN A 791 -7.57 89.78 2.72
C ASN A 791 -6.59 90.25 3.82
N PRO A 792 -5.56 89.47 4.17
CA PRO A 792 -4.64 89.84 5.25
C PRO A 792 -3.73 91.00 4.87
N LEU A 793 -3.44 91.87 5.84
CA LEU A 793 -2.44 92.91 5.72
C LEU A 793 -1.04 92.28 5.79
N LEU A 794 -0.24 92.44 4.73
CA LEU A 794 1.16 92.00 4.69
C LEU A 794 2.08 92.98 5.43
N GLY A 795 1.75 94.27 5.43
CA GLY A 795 2.48 95.27 6.20
C GLY A 795 2.08 96.70 5.85
N CYS A 796 2.44 97.63 6.72
CA CYS A 796 2.37 99.07 6.43
C CYS A 796 3.70 99.76 6.79
N ARG A 797 4.06 100.79 6.02
CA ARG A 797 5.19 101.68 6.30
C ARG A 797 4.77 103.13 6.13
N ASP A 798 5.13 103.96 7.10
CA ASP A 798 5.02 105.41 6.96
C ASP A 798 6.26 105.92 6.23
N VAL A 799 6.04 106.75 5.23
CA VAL A 799 7.10 107.38 4.43
C VAL A 799 6.85 108.88 4.38
N THR A 800 7.91 109.67 4.53
CA THR A 800 7.85 111.13 4.47
C THR A 800 8.63 111.62 3.27
N VAL A 801 7.98 112.38 2.41
CA VAL A 801 8.61 113.02 1.26
C VAL A 801 8.78 114.50 1.56
N SER A 802 10.02 114.97 1.59
CA SER A 802 10.31 116.39 1.73
C SER A 802 9.76 117.15 0.51
N ALA A 803 9.07 118.27 0.73
CA ALA A 803 8.73 119.17 -0.37
C ALA A 803 10.03 119.65 -1.02
N ALA A 804 10.19 119.46 -2.33
CA ALA A 804 11.30 120.04 -3.07
C ALA A 804 11.16 121.57 -2.99
N GLY A 805 12.19 122.23 -2.43
CA GLY A 805 12.31 123.69 -2.39
C GLY A 805 12.70 124.28 -3.74
#